data_AF-A0A505GXA8-F1
#
_entry.id   AF-A0A505GXA8-F1
#
_cell.length_a   1.000
_cell.length_b   1.000
_cell.length_c   1.000
_cell.angle_alpha   90.00
_cell.angle_beta   90.00
_cell.angle_gamma   90.00
#
_symmetry.space_group_name_H-M   'P 1'
#
loop_
_entity.id
_entity.type
_entity.pdbx_description
1 polymer ?
#
loop_
_entity_poly.entity_id
_entity_poly.type
_entity_poly.pdbx_seq_one_letter_code
_entity_poly.pdbx_strand_id
1 'polypeptide(L)'
;MAESKKRRPLLNKATRGPLIWIVMALLVVSIGALLFSRVGFSQIDTEQGLQLLADDKVEQAKIVDRDQRVDLTLKEDLTVDGQEYGKKVQFYYVEQRGDQIVEAVTEANPPQGYTDEVPQQSWLMSLLGTLIPFVIIFVVFWFLISQMSGGKMMNFGKSKAKLVNKENPDVTFKDVAGVDEALEELEEIKEFLAEPEKFKAVGAKIPKGVLLYGQPGTGKTLLAKAVAGEAGVPFYSISGSDFVEMYVGVGASRVRDLFEQAKANAPCIIFIDEIDAVGRQRGAGMGGGHDEREQTLNQLLVEMDGFDVKTNVILIAATNRPDVLDPALLRPGRFDRQIPVEAPDMKGRKRILEVHAKDKPLAPDVDLGQIAKRTPGFSGADLANVLNEAALLTARENAKVIDNRILDEAIDRVIAGPQKRTRLMNDKERLVTAYHEGGHALVAAAMNNTDPVTKVTILPRGRALGYTMVLPSEDKYSTTRNELLDQLAYAMGGRVAEEVVFHDPTTGASNDIEKATNIARKMVTQYGMSEKLGMVKIGDDQSEPFAGRGYGAGDEYGDSTLSAIDKEVRALIDTAHADAYWVLTHNRDILDALAYQLLERETLDQAALEEIFAPVLKRPRREVWLANDERPVSDRGPIVPPAPQGGRGNDDEQHGDEDGTGHSGGPGPDTTDLPGAGPTGTHGPDVPHNPPGPRDPNGPVGPAGPTGPAGPSSGLPGDEPGGQR
;
A
#
# COMPACT_ATOMS: atom_id res chain seq x y z
N MET A 1 54.95 20.33 -8.26
CA MET A 1 55.14 21.51 -7.39
C MET A 1 53.85 22.31 -7.37
N ALA A 2 53.54 22.95 -6.23
CA ALA A 2 52.29 23.66 -5.87
C ALA A 2 51.14 22.73 -5.42
N GLU A 3 50.44 22.92 -4.29
CA GLU A 3 50.53 23.92 -3.23
C GLU A 3 49.84 23.37 -1.97
N SER A 4 50.48 23.52 -0.81
CA SER A 4 50.04 23.00 0.49
C SER A 4 48.93 23.87 1.10
N LYS A 5 47.73 23.30 1.26
CA LYS A 5 46.58 23.94 1.94
C LYS A 5 46.81 23.95 3.46
N LYS A 6 47.30 25.08 3.99
CA LYS A 6 47.36 25.39 5.43
C LYS A 6 45.97 25.23 6.09
N ARG A 7 45.83 24.27 6.99
CA ARG A 7 44.70 24.17 7.94
C ARG A 7 44.77 25.36 8.91
N ARG A 8 43.74 26.21 8.94
CA ARG A 8 43.55 27.24 9.99
C ARG A 8 43.05 26.56 11.28
N PRO A 9 43.44 27.03 12.48
CA PRO A 9 43.09 26.37 13.73
C PRO A 9 41.60 26.54 14.04
N LEU A 10 40.93 25.43 14.34
CA LEU A 10 39.49 25.32 14.69
C LEU A 10 39.09 26.17 15.92
N LEU A 11 40.05 26.69 16.68
CA LEU A 11 39.81 27.38 17.95
C LEU A 11 39.06 28.72 17.82
N ASN A 12 39.21 29.46 16.71
CA ASN A 12 38.63 30.82 16.60
C ASN A 12 37.15 30.87 16.14
N LYS A 13 36.54 29.74 15.76
CA LYS A 13 35.09 29.68 15.48
C LYS A 13 34.27 29.16 16.66
N ALA A 14 34.88 28.38 17.56
CA ALA A 14 34.21 27.91 18.76
C ALA A 14 33.90 29.06 19.75
N THR A 15 34.82 30.03 19.87
CA THR A 15 34.74 31.15 20.83
C THR A 15 33.67 32.22 20.55
N ARG A 16 32.97 32.13 19.41
CA ARG A 16 31.92 33.10 19.02
C ARG A 16 30.52 32.47 18.88
N GLY A 17 30.38 31.17 19.16
CA GLY A 17 29.08 30.49 19.09
C GLY A 17 28.35 30.48 20.44
N PRO A 18 27.00 30.44 20.45
CA PRO A 18 26.20 30.33 21.69
C PRO A 18 26.49 29.04 22.48
N LEU A 19 27.10 28.04 21.84
CA LEU A 19 27.40 26.73 22.37
C LEU A 19 28.35 26.76 23.59
N ILE A 20 29.34 27.66 23.61
CA ILE A 20 30.25 27.79 24.78
C ILE A 20 29.51 28.33 26.00
N TRP A 21 28.59 29.26 25.80
CA TRP A 21 27.80 29.84 26.88
C TRP A 21 26.80 28.82 27.45
N ILE A 22 26.21 27.99 26.59
CA ILE A 22 25.34 26.87 27.01
C ILE A 22 26.14 25.86 27.85
N VAL A 23 27.35 25.50 27.41
CA VAL A 23 28.22 24.57 28.14
C VAL A 23 28.67 25.17 29.49
N MET A 24 29.03 26.45 29.54
CA MET A 24 29.34 27.14 30.79
C MET A 24 28.15 27.21 31.75
N ALA A 25 26.94 27.51 31.26
CA ALA A 25 25.73 27.53 32.07
C ALA A 25 25.41 26.14 32.63
N LEU A 26 25.50 25.09 31.81
CA LEU A 26 25.35 23.70 32.26
C LEU A 26 26.39 23.32 33.30
N LEU A 27 27.64 23.78 33.16
CA LEU A 27 28.71 23.48 34.10
C LEU A 27 28.50 24.17 35.46
N VAL A 28 28.02 25.41 35.47
CA VAL A 28 27.64 26.12 36.71
C VAL A 28 26.45 25.45 37.40
N VAL A 29 25.43 25.05 36.65
CA VAL A 29 24.28 24.31 37.19
C VAL A 29 24.71 22.96 37.73
N SER A 30 25.60 22.25 37.03
CA SER A 30 26.11 20.94 37.46
C SER A 30 26.96 21.03 38.72
N ILE A 31 27.82 22.06 38.84
CA ILE A 31 28.60 22.33 40.06
C ILE A 31 27.69 22.75 41.22
N GLY A 32 26.66 23.56 40.94
CA GLY A 32 25.64 23.91 41.92
C GLY A 32 24.86 22.70 42.44
N ALA A 33 24.51 21.77 41.56
CA ALA A 33 23.87 20.50 41.93
C ALA A 33 24.80 19.62 42.77
N LEU A 34 26.07 19.48 42.38
CA LEU A 34 27.08 18.68 43.08
C LEU A 34 27.43 19.20 44.49
N LEU A 35 27.36 20.51 44.71
CA LEU A 35 27.56 21.12 46.04
C LEU A 35 26.35 20.93 46.97
N PHE A 36 25.14 20.69 46.43
CA PHE A 36 23.92 20.46 47.22
C PHE A 36 23.76 19.01 47.69
N SER A 37 24.43 18.05 47.06
CA SER A 37 24.23 16.61 47.31
C SER A 37 25.02 16.00 48.47
N ARG A 38 25.70 16.78 49.32
CA ARG A 38 26.64 16.25 50.33
C ARG A 38 26.33 16.61 51.79
N VAL A 39 25.07 16.52 52.24
CA VAL A 39 24.77 16.34 53.68
C VAL A 39 23.38 15.69 53.84
N GLY A 40 23.26 14.39 54.13
CA GLY A 40 21.96 13.74 54.39
C GLY A 40 22.06 12.23 54.67
N PHE A 41 21.08 11.68 55.38
CA PHE A 41 20.98 10.29 55.84
C PHE A 41 21.12 9.27 54.69
N SER A 42 21.73 8.11 54.95
CA SER A 42 21.87 7.02 53.98
C SER A 42 20.54 6.28 53.84
N GLN A 43 20.04 6.11 52.61
CA GLN A 43 18.76 5.45 52.39
C GLN A 43 18.88 3.93 52.51
N ILE A 44 18.00 3.33 53.30
CA ILE A 44 17.83 1.87 53.46
C ILE A 44 16.39 1.47 53.12
N ASP A 45 16.17 0.17 52.88
CA ASP A 45 14.84 -0.34 52.56
C ASP A 45 13.92 -0.34 53.79
N THR A 46 12.61 -0.19 53.57
CA THR A 46 11.59 -0.16 54.64
C THR A 46 11.65 -1.40 55.54
N GLU A 47 11.91 -2.58 54.95
CA GLU A 47 12.04 -3.83 55.69
C GLU A 47 13.24 -3.79 56.64
N GLN A 48 14.39 -3.31 56.17
CA GLN A 48 15.59 -3.16 56.98
C GLN A 48 15.37 -2.13 58.08
N GLY A 49 14.69 -1.01 57.77
CA GLY A 49 14.33 0.00 58.76
C GLY A 49 13.45 -0.54 59.89
N LEU A 50 12.43 -1.34 59.55
CA LEU A 50 11.56 -2.00 60.52
C LEU A 50 12.29 -3.07 61.34
N GLN A 51 13.19 -3.84 60.73
CA GLN A 51 14.03 -4.80 61.45
C GLN A 51 14.96 -4.10 62.45
N LEU A 52 15.54 -2.96 62.09
CA LEU A 52 16.41 -2.20 63.02
C LEU A 52 15.64 -1.66 64.23
N LEU A 53 14.37 -1.28 64.04
CA LEU A 53 13.46 -0.89 65.12
C LEU A 53 13.11 -2.09 66.01
N ALA A 54 12.80 -3.25 65.42
CA ALA A 54 12.49 -4.48 66.16
C ALA A 54 13.70 -5.05 66.94
N ASP A 55 14.91 -4.90 66.40
CA ASP A 55 16.17 -5.39 66.98
C ASP A 55 16.75 -4.50 68.10
N ASP A 56 16.07 -3.41 68.49
CA ASP A 56 16.56 -2.39 69.45
C ASP A 56 17.95 -1.82 69.09
N LYS A 57 18.22 -1.64 67.78
CA LYS A 57 19.49 -1.07 67.28
C LYS A 57 19.42 0.45 67.09
N VAL A 58 18.24 1.03 67.25
CA VAL A 58 17.96 2.46 67.06
C VAL A 58 18.17 3.22 68.37
N GLU A 59 18.93 4.31 68.30
CA GLU A 59 19.16 5.24 69.41
C GLU A 59 18.10 6.36 69.42
N GLN A 60 17.72 6.85 68.23
CA GLN A 60 16.70 7.88 68.04
C GLN A 60 15.93 7.62 66.73
N ALA A 61 14.61 7.78 66.76
CA ALA A 61 13.76 7.70 65.57
C ALA A 61 13.01 9.02 65.36
N LYS A 62 12.97 9.51 64.13
CA LYS A 62 12.26 10.74 63.77
C LYS A 62 11.35 10.49 62.57
N ILE A 63 10.05 10.63 62.75
CA ILE A 63 9.07 10.47 61.68
C ILE A 63 8.84 11.83 61.02
N VAL A 64 8.99 11.89 59.71
CA VAL A 64 8.83 13.10 58.89
C VAL A 64 7.59 12.92 58.01
N ASP A 65 6.46 13.44 58.51
CA ASP A 65 5.12 13.16 58.01
C ASP A 65 4.96 13.45 56.50
N ARG A 66 5.26 14.69 56.07
CA ARG A 66 5.09 15.10 54.67
C ARG A 66 5.97 14.36 53.67
N ASP A 67 7.14 13.90 54.11
CA ASP A 67 8.09 13.21 53.25
C ASP A 67 7.87 11.68 53.28
N GLN A 68 6.90 11.19 54.08
CA GLN A 68 6.63 9.77 54.34
C GLN A 68 7.93 9.01 54.64
N ARG A 69 8.73 9.58 55.54
CA ARG A 69 10.11 9.16 55.83
C ARG A 69 10.35 8.99 57.32
N VAL A 70 11.14 8.00 57.69
CA VAL A 70 11.66 7.86 59.06
C VAL A 70 13.18 7.96 59.04
N ASP A 71 13.70 8.92 59.80
CA ASP A 71 15.13 9.13 60.01
C ASP A 71 15.54 8.42 61.30
N LEU A 72 16.43 7.43 61.19
CA LEU A 72 16.96 6.65 62.30
C LEU A 72 18.41 7.04 62.57
N THR A 73 18.72 7.27 63.84
CA THR A 73 20.10 7.29 64.33
C THR A 73 20.35 5.99 65.09
N LEU A 74 21.33 5.22 64.64
CA LEU A 74 21.66 3.89 65.16
C LEU A 74 22.74 3.98 66.25
N LYS A 75 22.70 3.03 67.20
CA LYS A 75 23.71 2.92 68.27
C LYS A 75 25.10 2.64 67.67
N GLU A 76 25.17 1.81 66.62
CA GLU A 76 26.38 1.40 65.90
C GLU A 76 26.27 1.65 64.39
N ASP A 77 27.41 1.68 63.70
CA ASP A 77 27.43 1.87 62.25
C ASP A 77 26.85 0.65 61.53
N LEU A 78 25.88 0.89 60.64
CA LEU A 78 25.24 -0.16 59.86
C LEU A 78 26.08 -0.51 58.63
N THR A 79 26.42 -1.79 58.50
CA THR A 79 27.00 -2.35 57.27
C THR A 79 26.07 -3.46 56.76
N VAL A 80 25.53 -3.29 55.57
CA VAL A 80 24.67 -4.29 54.89
C VAL A 80 25.36 -4.67 53.58
N ASP A 81 25.53 -5.97 53.33
CA ASP A 81 26.12 -6.52 52.10
C ASP A 81 27.46 -5.89 51.66
N GLY A 82 28.30 -5.51 52.64
CA GLY A 82 29.61 -4.91 52.42
C GLY A 82 29.60 -3.41 52.09
N GLN A 83 28.45 -2.74 52.16
CA GLN A 83 28.33 -1.28 52.07
C GLN A 83 28.11 -0.67 53.46
N GLU A 84 28.91 0.34 53.81
CA GLU A 84 28.77 1.12 55.05
C GLU A 84 27.72 2.23 54.86
N TYR A 85 26.61 2.14 55.59
CA TYR A 85 25.55 3.14 55.60
C TYR A 85 25.74 4.17 56.74
N GLY A 86 26.64 3.88 57.69
CA GLY A 86 26.93 4.72 58.86
C GLY A 86 25.79 4.72 59.89
N LYS A 87 25.89 5.61 60.90
CA LYS A 87 24.89 5.71 61.98
C LYS A 87 23.56 6.35 61.59
N LYS A 88 23.52 7.14 60.53
CA LYS A 88 22.34 7.95 60.16
C LYS A 88 21.72 7.36 58.91
N VAL A 89 20.66 6.59 59.10
CA VAL A 89 19.94 5.93 58.01
C VAL A 89 18.51 6.42 57.93
N GLN A 90 17.91 6.40 56.76
CA GLN A 90 16.52 6.79 56.55
C GLN A 90 15.82 5.76 55.67
N PHE A 91 14.54 5.52 55.92
CA PHE A 91 13.70 4.72 55.02
C PHE A 91 12.39 5.43 54.75
N TYR A 92 11.78 5.10 53.61
CA TYR A 92 10.50 5.66 53.19
C TYR A 92 9.40 4.63 53.37
N TYR A 93 8.20 5.12 53.65
CA TYR A 93 7.00 4.31 53.73
C TYR A 93 5.89 4.94 52.88
N VAL A 94 4.81 4.19 52.64
CA VAL A 94 3.62 4.71 51.98
C VAL A 94 2.58 5.10 53.02
N GLU A 95 1.77 6.12 52.74
CA GLU A 95 0.75 6.64 53.66
C GLU A 95 -0.12 5.53 54.29
N GLN A 96 -0.50 4.51 53.53
CA GLN A 96 -1.33 3.39 54.01
C GLN A 96 -0.64 2.51 55.07
N ARG A 97 0.68 2.60 55.21
CA ARG A 97 1.46 1.92 56.26
C ARG A 97 1.81 2.85 57.43
N GLY A 98 1.36 4.11 57.40
CA GLY A 98 1.70 5.11 58.43
C GLY A 98 1.41 4.63 59.85
N ASP A 99 0.21 4.09 60.09
CA ASP A 99 -0.18 3.58 61.41
C ASP A 99 0.75 2.44 61.88
N GLN A 100 1.16 1.55 60.98
CA GLN A 100 2.09 0.44 61.29
C GLN A 100 3.49 0.95 61.63
N ILE A 101 3.95 2.01 60.95
CA ILE A 101 5.25 2.61 61.22
C ILE A 101 5.25 3.36 62.55
N VAL A 102 4.18 4.10 62.84
CA VAL A 102 4.01 4.79 64.14
C VAL A 102 3.97 3.78 65.29
N GLU A 103 3.26 2.66 65.11
CA GLU A 103 3.22 1.58 66.08
C GLU A 103 4.61 0.94 66.28
N ALA A 104 5.31 0.61 65.19
CA ALA A 104 6.66 0.02 65.25
C ALA A 104 7.69 0.94 65.93
N VAL A 105 7.63 2.25 65.67
CA VAL A 105 8.53 3.23 66.33
C VAL A 105 8.19 3.41 67.81
N THR A 106 6.90 3.38 68.15
CA THR A 106 6.42 3.48 69.55
C THR A 106 6.80 2.24 70.35
N GLU A 107 6.64 1.05 69.78
CA GLU A 107 6.99 -0.23 70.41
C GLU A 107 8.50 -0.38 70.63
N ALA A 108 9.31 0.08 69.68
CA ALA A 108 10.77 0.06 69.79
C ALA A 108 11.32 0.95 70.93
N ASN A 109 10.57 1.98 71.35
CA ASN A 109 10.88 2.89 72.47
C ASN A 109 12.37 3.26 72.61
N PRO A 110 12.96 3.95 71.60
CA PRO A 110 14.39 4.21 71.55
C PRO A 110 14.87 5.09 72.72
N PRO A 111 16.11 4.90 73.21
CA PRO A 111 16.60 5.52 74.45
C PRO A 111 16.73 7.05 74.40
N GLN A 112 16.89 7.67 73.22
CA GLN A 112 16.83 9.13 73.05
C GLN A 112 15.44 9.65 72.64
N GLY A 113 14.42 8.78 72.69
CA GLY A 113 13.03 9.07 72.34
C GLY A 113 12.76 9.07 70.83
N TYR A 114 11.47 9.16 70.50
CA TYR A 114 10.99 9.38 69.14
C TYR A 114 10.28 10.74 69.03
N THR A 115 10.32 11.36 67.85
CA THR A 115 9.67 12.65 67.60
C THR A 115 9.10 12.72 66.19
N ASP A 116 8.01 13.47 66.04
CA ASP A 116 7.37 13.73 64.76
C ASP A 116 7.72 15.15 64.31
N GLU A 117 8.29 15.29 63.13
CA GLU A 117 8.55 16.59 62.51
C GLU A 117 7.65 16.77 61.29
N VAL A 118 6.98 17.92 61.23
CA VAL A 118 6.32 18.41 60.02
C VAL A 118 7.22 19.51 59.45
N PRO A 119 8.06 19.24 58.43
CA PRO A 119 8.98 20.23 57.91
C PRO A 119 8.19 21.41 57.34
N GLN A 120 8.34 22.58 57.95
CA GLN A 120 7.85 23.82 57.37
C GLN A 120 8.89 24.32 56.37
N GLN A 121 8.63 24.16 55.08
CA GLN A 121 9.45 24.79 54.06
C GLN A 121 9.38 26.31 54.26
N SER A 122 10.54 26.93 54.50
CA SER A 122 10.64 28.40 54.53
C SER A 122 10.18 28.93 53.18
N TRP A 123 9.00 29.56 53.15
CA TRP A 123 8.36 30.04 51.91
C TRP A 123 9.31 30.89 51.06
N LEU A 124 10.19 31.65 51.71
CA LEU A 124 11.17 32.52 51.08
C LEU A 124 12.28 31.72 50.35
N MET A 125 12.72 30.58 50.89
CA MET A 125 13.67 29.69 50.23
C MET A 125 13.03 28.94 49.06
N SER A 126 11.75 28.55 49.17
CA SER A 126 11.00 27.92 48.08
C SER A 126 10.74 28.91 46.93
N LEU A 127 10.40 30.17 47.27
CA LEU A 127 10.24 31.26 46.30
C LEU A 127 11.56 31.54 45.57
N LEU A 128 12.67 31.69 46.29
CA LEU A 128 13.99 31.94 45.69
C LEU A 128 14.46 30.76 44.84
N GLY A 129 14.30 29.52 45.31
CA GLY A 129 14.64 28.31 44.55
C GLY A 129 13.85 28.19 43.24
N THR A 130 12.59 28.65 43.24
CA THR A 130 11.74 28.65 42.05
C THR A 130 12.07 29.83 41.11
N LEU A 131 12.33 31.03 41.64
CA LEU A 131 12.57 32.24 40.83
C LEU A 131 13.95 32.28 40.18
N ILE A 132 14.99 31.74 40.83
CA ILE A 132 16.36 31.78 40.31
C ILE A 132 16.48 31.17 38.90
N PRO A 133 15.92 29.97 38.61
CA PRO A 133 15.90 29.42 37.25
C PRO A 133 15.22 30.33 36.22
N PHE A 134 14.08 30.95 36.56
CA PHE A 134 13.38 31.86 35.66
C PHE A 134 14.16 33.15 35.39
N VAL A 135 14.83 33.69 36.41
CA VAL A 135 15.70 34.88 36.26
C VAL A 135 16.91 34.56 35.38
N ILE A 136 17.53 33.38 35.53
CA ILE A 136 18.64 32.93 34.68
C ILE A 136 18.16 32.79 33.23
N ILE A 137 17.02 32.14 33.00
CA ILE A 137 16.43 32.02 31.65
C ILE A 137 16.17 33.41 31.08
N PHE A 138 15.56 34.32 31.85
CA PHE A 138 15.26 35.68 31.40
C PHE A 138 16.51 36.46 31.00
N VAL A 139 17.60 36.38 31.78
CA VAL A 139 18.87 37.05 31.47
C VAL A 139 19.52 36.45 30.22
N VAL A 140 19.52 35.13 30.07
CA VAL A 140 20.04 34.45 28.87
C VAL A 140 19.20 34.82 27.64
N PHE A 141 17.88 34.87 27.77
CA PHE A 141 16.97 35.23 26.67
C PHE A 141 17.09 36.69 26.28
N TRP A 142 17.21 37.61 27.24
CA TRP A 142 17.49 39.03 26.98
C TRP A 142 18.81 39.17 26.23
N PHE A 143 19.86 38.47 26.65
CA PHE A 143 21.17 38.51 25.99
C PHE A 143 21.15 37.92 24.57
N LEU A 144 20.38 36.85 24.32
CA LEU A 144 20.19 36.29 22.98
C LEU A 144 19.42 37.24 22.06
N ILE A 145 18.36 37.89 22.55
CA ILE A 145 17.57 38.86 21.78
C ILE A 145 18.40 40.11 21.46
N SER A 146 19.25 40.58 22.39
CA SER A 146 20.13 41.73 22.14
C SER A 146 21.21 41.44 21.10
N GLN A 147 21.64 40.18 20.93
CA GLN A 147 22.48 39.76 19.80
C GLN A 147 21.70 39.53 18.49
N MET A 148 20.40 39.24 18.54
CA MET A 148 19.55 39.01 17.36
C MET A 148 19.03 40.30 16.70
N SER A 149 19.09 41.45 17.39
CA SER A 149 18.69 42.76 16.85
C SER A 149 19.56 43.26 15.68
N GLY A 150 20.62 42.55 15.30
CA GLY A 150 21.42 42.80 14.10
C GLY A 150 20.82 42.22 12.82
N GLY A 151 19.73 42.80 12.31
CA GLY A 151 19.38 42.85 10.88
C GLY A 151 19.11 41.54 10.11
N LYS A 152 18.88 40.40 10.75
CA LYS A 152 18.77 39.09 10.05
C LYS A 152 17.44 38.35 10.21
N MET A 153 16.35 39.06 10.46
CA MET A 153 15.02 38.45 10.67
C MET A 153 14.07 38.58 9.47
N MET A 154 14.42 39.35 8.43
CA MET A 154 13.56 39.58 7.24
C MET A 154 13.58 38.47 6.17
N ASN A 155 14.31 37.37 6.40
CA ASN A 155 14.51 36.31 5.39
C ASN A 155 13.82 34.97 5.72
N PHE A 156 12.92 34.93 6.72
CA PHE A 156 12.21 33.71 7.10
C PHE A 156 11.03 33.35 6.16
N GLY A 157 10.61 34.26 5.27
CA GLY A 157 9.51 34.04 4.33
C GLY A 157 9.91 33.69 2.89
N LYS A 158 11.20 33.71 2.56
CA LYS A 158 11.70 33.20 1.27
C LYS A 158 12.42 31.89 1.54
N SER A 159 11.67 30.81 1.42
CA SER A 159 12.24 29.47 1.39
C SER A 159 13.37 29.44 0.36
N LYS A 160 14.61 29.22 0.80
CA LYS A 160 15.67 28.68 -0.07
C LYS A 160 15.35 27.20 -0.31
N ALA A 161 14.21 26.92 -0.93
CA ALA A 161 13.86 25.57 -1.34
C ALA A 161 14.94 25.08 -2.29
N LYS A 162 15.42 23.86 -2.05
CA LYS A 162 16.14 23.08 -3.07
C LYS A 162 15.37 23.24 -4.38
N LEU A 163 16.07 23.68 -5.41
CA LEU A 163 15.55 23.84 -6.77
C LEU A 163 14.66 22.65 -7.11
N VAL A 164 13.44 22.92 -7.57
CA VAL A 164 12.68 21.93 -8.35
C VAL A 164 13.65 21.43 -9.42
N ASN A 165 13.88 20.12 -9.47
CA ASN A 165 14.85 19.55 -10.41
C ASN A 165 14.32 19.76 -11.83
N LYS A 166 14.81 20.81 -12.48
CA LYS A 166 14.64 21.02 -13.92
C LYS A 166 15.51 19.98 -14.63
N GLU A 167 14.86 18.93 -15.11
CA GLU A 167 15.49 17.88 -15.90
C GLU A 167 15.12 18.08 -17.37
N ASN A 168 16.05 17.78 -18.27
CA ASN A 168 15.74 17.53 -19.67
C ASN A 168 15.90 16.02 -19.85
N PRO A 169 14.80 15.24 -19.80
CA PRO A 169 14.88 13.79 -19.86
C PRO A 169 15.31 13.31 -21.25
N ASP A 170 16.23 12.35 -21.30
CA ASP A 170 16.65 11.67 -22.54
C ASP A 170 15.74 10.47 -22.89
N VAL A 171 14.84 10.09 -21.98
CA VAL A 171 13.91 8.97 -22.14
C VAL A 171 12.84 9.33 -23.16
N THR A 172 12.54 8.41 -24.08
CA THR A 172 11.54 8.60 -25.16
C THR A 172 10.47 7.52 -25.11
N PHE A 173 9.45 7.60 -25.98
CA PHE A 173 8.43 6.55 -26.06
C PHE A 173 8.99 5.18 -26.44
N LYS A 174 10.18 5.11 -27.07
CA LYS A 174 10.86 3.84 -27.40
C LYS A 174 11.37 3.07 -26.18
N ASP A 175 11.53 3.75 -25.05
CA ASP A 175 12.01 3.18 -23.79
C ASP A 175 10.85 2.73 -22.89
N VAL A 176 9.61 2.97 -23.32
CA VAL A 176 8.39 2.56 -22.62
C VAL A 176 7.70 1.47 -23.42
N ALA A 177 7.27 0.41 -22.74
CA ALA A 177 6.63 -0.74 -23.39
C ALA A 177 5.47 -1.26 -22.53
N GLY A 178 4.50 -1.91 -23.19
CA GLY A 178 3.40 -2.62 -22.52
C GLY A 178 2.28 -1.73 -21.98
N VAL A 179 2.23 -0.47 -22.40
CA VAL A 179 1.19 0.52 -22.04
C VAL A 179 0.77 1.30 -23.29
N ASP A 180 0.42 0.58 -24.36
CA ASP A 180 0.19 1.16 -25.69
C ASP A 180 -0.99 2.14 -25.70
N GLU A 181 -2.08 1.82 -25.00
CA GLU A 181 -3.26 2.67 -24.88
C GLU A 181 -2.93 3.99 -24.16
N ALA A 182 -2.13 3.92 -23.10
CA ALA A 182 -1.70 5.12 -22.38
C ALA A 182 -0.70 5.97 -23.20
N LEU A 183 0.11 5.33 -24.06
CA LEU A 183 1.00 6.03 -24.98
C LEU A 183 0.23 6.78 -26.07
N GLU A 184 -0.80 6.17 -26.66
CA GLU A 184 -1.65 6.81 -27.67
C GLU A 184 -2.35 8.06 -27.10
N GLU A 185 -2.90 7.97 -25.89
CA GLU A 185 -3.52 9.10 -25.19
C GLU A 185 -2.53 10.24 -24.88
N LEU A 186 -1.26 9.90 -24.61
CA LEU A 186 -0.21 10.86 -24.31
C LEU A 186 0.50 11.40 -25.56
N GLU A 187 0.35 10.74 -26.70
CA GLU A 187 0.86 11.23 -27.99
C GLU A 187 0.17 12.55 -28.37
N GLU A 188 -1.13 12.68 -28.09
CA GLU A 188 -1.86 13.95 -28.23
C GLU A 188 -1.25 15.07 -27.37
N ILE A 189 -0.85 14.74 -26.13
CA ILE A 189 -0.25 15.69 -25.19
C ILE A 189 1.13 16.13 -25.68
N LYS A 190 1.91 15.20 -26.24
CA LYS A 190 3.19 15.51 -26.88
C LYS A 190 3.00 16.38 -28.12
N GLU A 191 2.05 16.07 -29.00
CA GLU A 191 1.76 16.89 -30.19
C GLU A 191 1.36 18.30 -29.80
N PHE A 192 0.57 18.44 -28.73
CA PHE A 192 0.19 19.75 -28.23
C PHE A 192 1.39 20.59 -27.77
N LEU A 193 2.36 19.99 -27.07
CA LEU A 193 3.55 20.68 -26.60
C LEU A 193 4.50 21.05 -27.75
N ALA A 194 4.58 20.20 -28.77
CA ALA A 194 5.41 20.42 -29.95
C ALA A 194 4.79 21.44 -30.94
N GLU A 195 3.47 21.35 -31.19
CA GLU A 195 2.76 22.13 -32.21
C GLU A 195 1.47 22.79 -31.66
N PRO A 196 1.57 23.69 -30.67
CA PRO A 196 0.39 24.28 -30.02
C PRO A 196 -0.48 25.13 -30.96
N GLU A 197 0.08 25.64 -32.08
CA GLU A 197 -0.65 26.45 -33.06
C GLU A 197 -1.70 25.65 -33.84
N LYS A 198 -1.41 24.37 -34.14
CA LYS A 198 -2.33 23.44 -34.83
C LYS A 198 -3.65 23.31 -34.06
N PHE A 199 -3.58 23.15 -32.75
CA PHE A 199 -4.73 23.03 -31.86
C PHE A 199 -5.45 24.36 -31.63
N LYS A 200 -4.70 25.46 -31.52
CA LYS A 200 -5.29 26.81 -31.37
C LYS A 200 -6.08 27.23 -32.62
N ALA A 201 -5.63 26.85 -33.82
CA ALA A 201 -6.30 27.19 -35.07
C ALA A 201 -7.71 26.58 -35.20
N VAL A 202 -7.93 25.39 -34.63
CA VAL A 202 -9.24 24.70 -34.62
C VAL A 202 -10.08 25.02 -33.37
N GLY A 203 -9.56 25.86 -32.46
CA GLY A 203 -10.26 26.23 -31.23
C GLY A 203 -10.32 25.12 -30.17
N ALA A 204 -9.46 24.10 -30.26
CA ALA A 204 -9.39 23.04 -29.28
C ALA A 204 -8.92 23.60 -27.92
N LYS A 205 -9.59 23.19 -26.85
CA LYS A 205 -9.16 23.51 -25.48
C LYS A 205 -8.11 22.50 -25.05
N ILE A 206 -7.02 23.03 -24.54
CA ILE A 206 -5.86 22.26 -24.12
C ILE A 206 -6.15 21.71 -22.72
N PRO A 207 -5.95 20.41 -22.47
CA PRO A 207 -6.08 19.85 -21.14
C PRO A 207 -5.03 20.49 -20.23
N LYS A 208 -5.48 21.01 -19.09
CA LYS A 208 -4.58 21.65 -18.12
C LYS A 208 -3.87 20.62 -17.26
N GLY A 209 -4.50 19.48 -17.03
CA GLY A 209 -4.01 18.46 -16.12
C GLY A 209 -4.33 17.05 -16.59
N VAL A 210 -3.31 16.19 -16.54
CA VAL A 210 -3.43 14.76 -16.81
C VAL A 210 -3.17 14.00 -15.51
N LEU A 211 -4.08 13.10 -15.12
CA LEU A 211 -3.89 12.19 -13.99
C LEU A 211 -3.59 10.79 -14.52
N LEU A 212 -2.38 10.30 -14.24
CA LEU A 212 -1.97 8.92 -14.44
C LEU A 212 -2.33 8.13 -13.19
N TYR A 213 -3.17 7.10 -13.31
CA TYR A 213 -3.52 6.26 -12.16
C TYR A 213 -3.36 4.78 -12.50
N GLY A 214 -3.00 3.97 -11.50
CA GLY A 214 -2.81 2.53 -11.69
C GLY A 214 -1.89 1.94 -10.64
N GLN A 215 -1.63 0.65 -10.73
CA GLN A 215 -0.81 -0.06 -9.74
C GLN A 215 0.61 0.52 -9.64
N PRO A 216 1.27 0.41 -8.47
CA PRO A 216 2.68 0.80 -8.36
C PRO A 216 3.54 -0.01 -9.33
N GLY A 217 4.62 0.59 -9.83
CA GLY A 217 5.58 -0.11 -10.69
C GLY A 217 5.17 -0.24 -12.17
N THR A 218 4.02 0.30 -12.60
CA THR A 218 3.59 0.29 -14.02
C THR A 218 4.26 1.35 -14.90
N GLY A 219 5.20 2.13 -14.35
CA GLY A 219 5.98 3.09 -15.14
C GLY A 219 5.36 4.48 -15.30
N LYS A 220 4.39 4.89 -14.46
CA LYS A 220 3.77 6.23 -14.51
C LYS A 220 4.78 7.39 -14.59
N THR A 221 5.81 7.37 -13.74
CA THR A 221 6.88 8.38 -13.72
C THR A 221 7.77 8.30 -14.97
N LEU A 222 8.04 7.09 -15.47
CA LEU A 222 8.80 6.88 -16.70
C LEU A 222 8.03 7.42 -17.91
N LEU A 223 6.73 7.16 -17.97
CA LEU A 223 5.83 7.60 -19.03
C LEU A 223 5.75 9.13 -19.09
N ALA A 224 5.59 9.80 -17.94
CA ALA A 224 5.61 11.27 -17.88
C ALA A 224 6.94 11.87 -18.35
N LYS A 225 8.07 11.23 -18.00
CA LYS A 225 9.41 11.64 -18.49
C LYS A 225 9.54 11.42 -20.00
N ALA A 226 9.01 10.32 -20.52
CA ALA A 226 9.03 10.00 -21.93
C ALA A 226 8.26 11.02 -22.77
N VAL A 227 7.10 11.49 -22.31
CA VAL A 227 6.34 12.57 -22.97
C VAL A 227 7.17 13.85 -23.06
N ALA A 228 7.87 14.22 -21.99
CA ALA A 228 8.72 15.41 -21.97
C ALA A 228 9.94 15.28 -22.89
N GLY A 229 10.58 14.11 -22.92
CA GLY A 229 11.71 13.82 -23.80
C GLY A 229 11.31 13.82 -25.28
N GLU A 230 10.16 13.22 -25.60
CA GLU A 230 9.62 13.18 -26.96
C GLU A 230 9.17 14.57 -27.46
N ALA A 231 8.64 15.41 -26.57
CA ALA A 231 8.29 16.80 -26.89
C ALA A 231 9.50 17.77 -26.83
N GLY A 232 10.63 17.34 -26.27
CA GLY A 232 11.83 18.17 -26.10
C GLY A 232 11.64 19.36 -25.14
N VAL A 233 10.75 19.24 -24.15
CA VAL A 233 10.42 20.33 -23.20
C VAL A 233 11.01 20.07 -21.81
N PRO A 234 11.30 21.13 -21.01
CA PRO A 234 11.74 20.96 -19.63
C PRO A 234 10.73 20.18 -18.77
N PHE A 235 11.26 19.32 -17.90
CA PHE A 235 10.49 18.50 -16.96
C PHE A 235 10.79 18.93 -15.52
N TYR A 236 9.74 19.31 -14.78
CA TYR A 236 9.80 19.67 -13.38
C TYR A 236 9.18 18.57 -12.52
N SER A 237 9.98 17.81 -11.79
CA SER A 237 9.48 16.72 -10.93
C SER A 237 9.44 17.12 -9.46
N ILE A 238 8.36 16.78 -8.76
CA ILE A 238 8.22 16.91 -7.30
C ILE A 238 7.37 15.76 -6.75
N SER A 239 7.66 15.28 -5.53
CA SER A 239 6.78 14.31 -4.86
C SER A 239 5.67 15.07 -4.12
N GLY A 240 4.46 14.52 -4.13
CA GLY A 240 3.33 15.03 -3.35
C GLY A 240 3.64 15.10 -1.86
N SER A 241 4.49 14.19 -1.36
CA SER A 241 4.94 14.20 0.03
C SER A 241 5.83 15.41 0.37
N ASP A 242 6.55 16.00 -0.61
CA ASP A 242 7.41 17.17 -0.41
C ASP A 242 6.62 18.46 -0.11
N PHE A 243 5.31 18.42 -0.37
CA PHE A 243 4.38 19.50 -0.06
C PHE A 243 3.84 19.42 1.36
N VAL A 244 3.97 18.28 2.05
CA VAL A 244 3.44 18.06 3.40
C VAL A 244 4.56 18.30 4.42
N GLU A 245 4.53 19.43 5.13
CA GLU A 245 5.53 19.77 6.15
C GLU A 245 4.91 20.14 7.51
N MET A 246 5.73 20.12 8.57
CA MET A 246 5.31 20.48 9.93
C MET A 246 4.90 21.95 10.08
N TYR A 247 5.29 22.82 9.14
CA TYR A 247 5.03 24.25 9.20
C TYR A 247 3.89 24.64 8.26
N VAL A 248 2.81 25.14 8.83
CA VAL A 248 1.63 25.63 8.10
C VAL A 248 2.05 26.68 7.06
N GLY A 249 1.58 26.51 5.83
CA GLY A 249 1.80 27.44 4.73
C GLY A 249 3.10 27.25 3.93
N VAL A 250 4.02 26.37 4.37
CA VAL A 250 5.25 26.08 3.59
C VAL A 250 4.91 25.32 2.31
N GLY A 251 4.04 24.31 2.39
CA GLY A 251 3.54 23.56 1.21
C GLY A 251 2.91 24.48 0.17
N ALA A 252 1.98 25.33 0.59
CA ALA A 252 1.34 26.33 -0.27
C ALA A 252 2.34 27.30 -0.94
N SER A 253 3.39 27.74 -0.23
CA SER A 253 4.44 28.57 -0.83
C SER A 253 5.21 27.82 -1.92
N ARG A 254 5.53 26.54 -1.70
CA ARG A 254 6.22 25.71 -2.70
C ARG A 254 5.40 25.52 -3.96
N VAL A 255 4.09 25.33 -3.83
CA VAL A 255 3.18 25.23 -4.98
C VAL A 255 3.24 26.52 -5.80
N ARG A 256 3.20 27.70 -5.17
CA ARG A 256 3.33 28.98 -5.90
C ARG A 256 4.68 29.10 -6.61
N ASP A 257 5.77 28.83 -5.90
CA ASP A 257 7.13 28.94 -6.45
C ASP A 257 7.35 27.97 -7.63
N LEU A 258 6.81 26.75 -7.56
CA LEU A 258 6.83 25.76 -8.63
C LEU A 258 6.12 26.29 -9.89
N PHE A 259 4.92 26.82 -9.73
CA PHE A 259 4.12 27.32 -10.84
C PHE A 259 4.70 28.61 -11.43
N GLU A 260 5.28 29.51 -10.62
CA GLU A 260 5.98 30.70 -11.12
C GLU A 260 7.19 30.32 -11.98
N GLN A 261 7.99 29.35 -11.53
CA GLN A 261 9.13 28.84 -12.30
C GLN A 261 8.70 28.16 -13.60
N ALA A 262 7.64 27.35 -13.57
CA ALA A 262 7.11 26.70 -14.76
C ALA A 262 6.57 27.71 -15.78
N LYS A 263 5.84 28.74 -15.33
CA LYS A 263 5.34 29.84 -16.18
C LYS A 263 6.49 30.58 -16.87
N ALA A 264 7.61 30.80 -16.17
CA ALA A 264 8.79 31.45 -16.73
C ALA A 264 9.56 30.59 -17.76
N ASN A 265 9.35 29.26 -17.77
CA ASN A 265 10.04 28.30 -18.64
C ASN A 265 9.07 27.58 -19.59
N ALA A 266 7.89 28.13 -19.86
CA ALA A 266 6.93 27.54 -20.79
C ALA A 266 7.47 27.54 -22.25
N PRO A 267 7.23 26.48 -23.06
CA PRO A 267 6.46 25.29 -22.73
C PRO A 267 7.23 24.30 -21.83
N CYS A 268 6.55 23.70 -20.84
CA CYS A 268 7.15 22.71 -19.94
C CYS A 268 6.09 21.78 -19.31
N ILE A 269 6.55 20.68 -18.72
CA ILE A 269 5.72 19.75 -17.94
C ILE A 269 6.07 19.87 -16.45
N ILE A 270 5.05 19.97 -15.61
CA ILE A 270 5.14 19.78 -14.17
C ILE A 270 4.64 18.37 -13.86
N PHE A 271 5.45 17.55 -13.20
CA PHE A 271 5.09 16.22 -12.75
C PHE A 271 5.01 16.16 -11.21
N ILE A 272 3.86 15.75 -10.70
CA ILE A 272 3.63 15.50 -9.26
C ILE A 272 3.39 14.01 -9.04
N ASP A 273 4.38 13.31 -8.46
CA ASP A 273 4.19 11.90 -8.06
C ASP A 273 3.45 11.81 -6.71
N GLU A 274 2.75 10.71 -6.43
CA GLU A 274 2.01 10.51 -5.17
C GLU A 274 1.13 11.71 -4.78
N ILE A 275 0.33 12.20 -5.74
CA ILE A 275 -0.54 13.36 -5.52
C ILE A 275 -1.55 13.13 -4.38
N ASP A 276 -1.85 11.88 -4.04
CA ASP A 276 -2.68 11.48 -2.92
C ASP A 276 -2.12 11.87 -1.55
N ALA A 277 -0.83 12.21 -1.43
CA ALA A 277 -0.27 12.75 -0.19
C ALA A 277 -0.90 14.10 0.21
N VAL A 278 -1.17 14.97 -0.77
CA VAL A 278 -1.80 16.29 -0.59
C VAL A 278 -3.25 16.35 -1.05
N GLY A 279 -3.62 15.49 -2.00
CA GLY A 279 -4.92 15.48 -2.65
C GLY A 279 -5.95 14.60 -1.97
N ARG A 280 -5.67 14.01 -0.81
CA ARG A 280 -6.59 13.10 -0.13
C ARG A 280 -7.84 13.84 0.38
N GLN A 281 -9.01 13.25 0.18
CA GLN A 281 -10.28 13.75 0.70
C GLN A 281 -10.27 13.78 2.24
N ARG A 282 -10.97 14.77 2.82
CA ARG A 282 -11.15 14.91 4.28
C ARG A 282 -11.70 13.63 4.91
N GLY A 283 -10.94 13.04 5.82
CA GLY A 283 -11.47 12.09 6.81
C GLY A 283 -11.94 12.85 8.05
N ALA A 284 -12.98 12.36 8.73
CA ALA A 284 -13.55 12.94 9.96
C ALA A 284 -12.62 12.78 11.19
N GLY A 285 -11.34 13.13 11.07
CA GLY A 285 -10.34 13.07 12.13
C GLY A 285 -10.27 14.39 12.91
N MET A 286 -10.70 14.39 14.17
CA MET A 286 -10.40 15.46 15.14
C MET A 286 -8.89 15.53 15.39
N GLY A 287 -8.14 16.34 14.64
CA GLY A 287 -6.72 16.58 14.89
C GLY A 287 -6.09 17.55 13.89
N GLY A 288 -5.45 18.62 14.38
CA GLY A 288 -4.94 19.77 13.61
C GLY A 288 -3.77 19.52 12.63
N GLY A 289 -3.65 18.32 12.06
CA GLY A 289 -2.76 18.03 10.92
C GLY A 289 -3.43 18.25 9.56
N HIS A 290 -4.73 18.56 9.53
CA HIS A 290 -5.49 18.77 8.30
C HIS A 290 -5.27 20.15 7.66
N ASP A 291 -5.02 21.19 8.46
CA ASP A 291 -5.00 22.58 7.98
C ASP A 291 -3.91 22.84 6.93
N GLU A 292 -2.74 22.21 7.08
CA GLU A 292 -1.60 22.39 6.17
C GLU A 292 -1.82 21.70 4.81
N ARG A 293 -2.31 20.46 4.83
CA ARG A 293 -2.63 19.71 3.61
C ARG A 293 -3.74 20.38 2.83
N GLU A 294 -4.80 20.83 3.52
CA GLU A 294 -5.89 21.55 2.91
C GLU A 294 -5.46 22.90 2.33
N GLN A 295 -4.62 23.65 3.04
CA GLN A 295 -4.10 24.90 2.52
C GLN A 295 -3.28 24.68 1.25
N THR A 296 -2.45 23.64 1.24
CA THR A 296 -1.60 23.30 0.09
C THR A 296 -2.42 22.78 -1.09
N LEU A 297 -3.42 21.93 -0.84
CA LEU A 297 -4.38 21.48 -1.84
C LEU A 297 -5.14 22.65 -2.45
N ASN A 298 -5.71 23.54 -1.62
CA ASN A 298 -6.42 24.71 -2.11
C ASN A 298 -5.51 25.63 -2.93
N GLN A 299 -4.25 25.79 -2.53
CA GLN A 299 -3.30 26.57 -3.32
C GLN A 299 -3.01 25.93 -4.68
N LEU A 300 -2.90 24.59 -4.75
CA LEU A 300 -2.76 23.87 -6.01
C LEU A 300 -3.98 24.10 -6.91
N LEU A 301 -5.19 24.01 -6.37
CA LEU A 301 -6.43 24.28 -7.10
C LEU A 301 -6.48 25.71 -7.65
N VAL A 302 -6.08 26.70 -6.85
CA VAL A 302 -6.03 28.12 -7.26
C VAL A 302 -5.03 28.32 -8.39
N GLU A 303 -3.84 27.70 -8.32
CA GLU A 303 -2.84 27.82 -9.39
C GLU A 303 -3.29 27.11 -10.69
N MET A 304 -3.97 25.96 -10.59
CA MET A 304 -4.52 25.25 -11.75
C MET A 304 -5.64 26.04 -12.45
N ASP A 305 -6.57 26.59 -11.67
CA ASP A 305 -7.66 27.43 -12.18
C ASP A 305 -7.08 28.74 -12.77
N GLY A 306 -6.00 29.26 -12.18
CA GLY A 306 -5.29 30.48 -12.58
C GLY A 306 -4.46 30.39 -13.87
N PHE A 307 -4.31 29.22 -14.49
CA PHE A 307 -3.66 29.11 -15.81
C PHE A 307 -4.50 29.74 -16.92
N ASP A 308 -3.92 30.71 -17.63
CA ASP A 308 -4.40 31.11 -18.96
C ASP A 308 -4.08 29.97 -19.95
N VAL A 309 -5.05 29.61 -20.80
CA VAL A 309 -4.93 28.59 -21.86
C VAL A 309 -3.76 28.88 -22.81
N LYS A 310 -3.27 30.13 -22.82
CA LYS A 310 -2.11 30.56 -23.61
C LYS A 310 -0.77 30.15 -23.03
N THR A 311 -0.69 29.87 -21.73
CA THR A 311 0.54 29.47 -21.05
C THR A 311 0.69 27.97 -21.26
N ASN A 312 1.52 27.55 -22.22
CA ASN A 312 1.68 26.15 -22.65
C ASN A 312 2.38 25.28 -21.58
N VAL A 313 1.78 25.17 -20.39
CA VAL A 313 2.27 24.37 -19.26
C VAL A 313 1.25 23.28 -18.99
N ILE A 314 1.72 22.03 -18.89
CA ILE A 314 0.88 20.88 -18.59
C ILE A 314 1.26 20.31 -17.24
N LEU A 315 0.25 20.07 -16.41
CA LEU A 315 0.41 19.37 -15.14
C LEU A 315 0.11 17.88 -15.34
N ILE A 316 1.08 17.01 -15.05
CA ILE A 316 0.87 15.56 -15.00
C ILE A 316 0.98 15.14 -13.54
N ALA A 317 0.01 14.40 -13.02
CA ALA A 317 0.06 13.84 -11.68
C ALA A 317 -0.04 12.32 -11.73
N ALA A 318 0.61 11.63 -10.80
CA ALA A 318 0.52 10.18 -10.66
C ALA A 318 -0.06 9.79 -9.30
N THR A 319 -0.92 8.77 -9.28
CA THR A 319 -1.46 8.16 -8.05
C THR A 319 -1.59 6.65 -8.19
N ASN A 320 -1.46 5.93 -7.08
CA ASN A 320 -1.85 4.53 -6.99
C ASN A 320 -3.29 4.35 -6.45
N ARG A 321 -3.90 5.44 -5.97
CA ARG A 321 -5.16 5.46 -5.24
C ARG A 321 -6.04 6.61 -5.75
N PRO A 322 -6.67 6.47 -6.92
CA PRO A 322 -7.58 7.51 -7.44
C PRO A 322 -8.83 7.67 -6.57
N ASP A 323 -9.22 6.61 -5.85
CA ASP A 323 -10.40 6.53 -4.96
C ASP A 323 -10.36 7.49 -3.77
N VAL A 324 -9.17 7.78 -3.23
CA VAL A 324 -9.03 8.65 -2.05
C VAL A 324 -8.84 10.13 -2.40
N LEU A 325 -8.74 10.47 -3.68
CA LEU A 325 -8.49 11.83 -4.11
C LEU A 325 -9.74 12.70 -3.93
N ASP A 326 -9.53 13.96 -3.54
CA ASP A 326 -10.59 14.95 -3.45
C ASP A 326 -11.22 15.14 -4.84
N PRO A 327 -12.55 14.93 -4.98
CA PRO A 327 -13.24 15.09 -6.25
C PRO A 327 -13.07 16.47 -6.89
N ALA A 328 -12.70 17.50 -6.11
CA ALA A 328 -12.38 18.81 -6.62
C ALA A 328 -11.18 18.79 -7.60
N LEU A 329 -10.19 17.91 -7.41
CA LEU A 329 -9.05 17.77 -8.32
C LEU A 329 -9.45 17.21 -9.69
N LEU A 330 -10.48 16.37 -9.73
CA LEU A 330 -10.95 15.65 -10.93
C LEU A 330 -11.97 16.44 -11.76
N ARG A 331 -12.30 17.68 -11.37
CA ARG A 331 -13.28 18.51 -12.09
C ARG A 331 -12.71 19.03 -13.42
N PRO A 332 -13.56 19.26 -14.44
CA PRO A 332 -13.13 19.85 -15.71
C PRO A 332 -12.37 21.16 -15.51
N GLY A 333 -11.25 21.31 -16.23
CA GLY A 333 -10.32 22.44 -16.09
C GLY A 333 -9.20 22.23 -15.06
N ARG A 334 -9.16 21.07 -14.39
CA ARG A 334 -8.09 20.64 -13.48
C ARG A 334 -7.41 19.38 -14.02
N PHE A 335 -7.54 18.23 -13.37
CA PHE A 335 -7.18 16.93 -13.96
C PHE A 335 -8.33 16.41 -14.81
N ASP A 336 -8.50 17.04 -15.97
CA ASP A 336 -9.59 16.76 -16.90
C ASP A 336 -9.37 15.49 -17.71
N ARG A 337 -8.10 15.10 -17.95
CA ARG A 337 -7.78 13.79 -18.57
C ARG A 337 -7.29 12.81 -17.52
N GLN A 338 -7.92 11.65 -17.46
CA GLN A 338 -7.56 10.57 -16.54
C GLN A 338 -7.16 9.36 -17.38
N ILE A 339 -5.89 8.98 -17.32
CA ILE A 339 -5.33 7.91 -18.13
C ILE A 339 -4.98 6.74 -17.20
N PRO A 340 -5.65 5.59 -17.33
CA PRO A 340 -5.27 4.39 -16.61
C PRO A 340 -3.93 3.87 -17.14
N VAL A 341 -3.03 3.53 -16.22
CA VAL A 341 -1.74 2.87 -16.51
C VAL A 341 -1.76 1.50 -15.83
N GLU A 342 -2.33 0.55 -16.56
CA GLU A 342 -2.59 -0.80 -16.09
C GLU A 342 -1.32 -1.68 -16.08
N ALA A 343 -1.45 -2.86 -15.49
CA ALA A 343 -0.38 -3.86 -15.57
C ALA A 343 -0.31 -4.40 -17.01
N PRO A 344 0.91 -4.68 -17.53
CA PRO A 344 1.10 -5.11 -18.90
C PRO A 344 0.50 -6.49 -19.18
N ASP A 345 -0.07 -6.64 -20.38
CA ASP A 345 -0.48 -7.93 -20.95
C ASP A 345 0.73 -8.80 -21.29
N MET A 346 0.51 -10.06 -21.68
CA MET A 346 1.56 -11.00 -22.08
C MET A 346 2.55 -10.41 -23.11
N LYS A 347 2.03 -9.72 -24.14
CA LYS A 347 2.86 -9.12 -25.19
C LYS A 347 3.65 -7.93 -24.66
N GLY A 348 3.04 -7.12 -23.80
CA GLY A 348 3.64 -6.00 -23.09
C GLY A 348 4.76 -6.47 -22.17
N ARG A 349 4.55 -7.51 -21.37
CA ARG A 349 5.58 -8.12 -20.51
C ARG A 349 6.80 -8.57 -21.32
N LYS A 350 6.59 -9.23 -22.46
CA LYS A 350 7.67 -9.61 -23.37
C LYS A 350 8.46 -8.39 -23.86
N ARG A 351 7.78 -7.34 -24.33
CA ARG A 351 8.44 -6.10 -24.79
C ARG A 351 9.19 -5.37 -23.67
N ILE A 352 8.63 -5.33 -22.47
CA ILE A 352 9.30 -4.77 -21.29
C ILE A 352 10.59 -5.55 -20.97
N LEU A 353 10.51 -6.88 -20.99
CA LEU A 353 11.70 -7.73 -20.81
C LEU A 353 12.75 -7.48 -21.90
N GLU A 354 12.34 -7.31 -23.16
CA GLU A 354 13.25 -6.96 -24.26
C GLU A 354 13.97 -5.63 -24.03
N VAL A 355 13.24 -4.59 -23.59
CA VAL A 355 13.83 -3.28 -23.25
C VAL A 355 14.87 -3.42 -22.14
N HIS A 356 14.54 -4.11 -21.06
CA HIS A 356 15.44 -4.30 -19.92
C HIS A 356 16.55 -5.33 -20.14
N ALA A 357 16.46 -6.14 -21.20
CA ALA A 357 17.46 -7.13 -21.59
C ALA A 357 18.60 -6.54 -22.44
N LYS A 358 18.40 -5.39 -23.12
CA LYS A 358 19.37 -4.81 -24.07
C LYS A 358 20.81 -4.71 -23.53
N ASP A 359 20.96 -4.33 -22.27
CA ASP A 359 22.27 -4.13 -21.62
C ASP A 359 22.75 -5.35 -20.81
N LYS A 360 22.10 -6.51 -20.96
CA LYS A 360 22.40 -7.70 -20.15
C LYS A 360 22.89 -8.87 -21.04
N PRO A 361 23.97 -9.58 -20.64
CA PRO A 361 24.45 -10.73 -21.39
C PRO A 361 23.55 -11.94 -21.13
N LEU A 362 22.55 -12.15 -21.99
CA LEU A 362 21.67 -13.33 -21.97
C LEU A 362 22.27 -14.48 -22.79
N ALA A 363 22.00 -15.72 -22.38
CA ALA A 363 22.37 -16.90 -23.17
C ALA A 363 21.48 -17.00 -24.43
N PRO A 364 21.98 -17.58 -25.55
CA PRO A 364 21.24 -17.64 -26.81
C PRO A 364 19.93 -18.44 -26.75
N ASP A 365 19.81 -19.34 -25.78
CA ASP A 365 18.66 -20.22 -25.56
C ASP A 365 17.60 -19.60 -24.62
N VAL A 366 17.78 -18.36 -24.17
CA VAL A 366 16.82 -17.67 -23.32
C VAL A 366 15.64 -17.17 -24.16
N ASP A 367 14.44 -17.69 -23.88
CA ASP A 367 13.20 -17.23 -24.47
C ASP A 367 12.43 -16.31 -23.50
N LEU A 368 12.50 -15.00 -23.76
CA LEU A 368 11.76 -13.99 -22.99
C LEU A 368 10.23 -14.16 -23.07
N GLY A 369 9.71 -14.83 -24.10
CA GLY A 369 8.30 -15.17 -24.21
C GLY A 369 7.86 -16.20 -23.17
N GLN A 370 8.71 -17.18 -22.85
CA GLN A 370 8.43 -18.14 -21.78
C GLN A 370 8.48 -17.49 -20.40
N ILE A 371 9.37 -16.51 -20.22
CA ILE A 371 9.44 -15.73 -18.98
C ILE A 371 8.17 -14.91 -18.80
N ALA A 372 7.72 -14.20 -19.85
CA ALA A 372 6.49 -13.41 -19.82
C ALA A 372 5.26 -14.26 -19.42
N LYS A 373 5.22 -15.53 -19.85
CA LYS A 373 4.18 -16.51 -19.48
C LYS A 373 4.22 -16.89 -18.01
N ARG A 374 5.41 -16.91 -17.41
CA ARG A 374 5.64 -17.29 -16.02
C ARG A 374 5.53 -16.14 -15.03
N THR A 375 5.35 -14.92 -15.53
CA THR A 375 5.22 -13.71 -14.72
C THR A 375 3.86 -13.02 -14.93
N PRO A 376 2.71 -13.73 -14.84
CA PRO A 376 1.40 -13.09 -14.95
C PRO A 376 1.19 -12.09 -13.81
N GLY A 377 0.60 -10.94 -14.12
CA GLY A 377 0.34 -9.87 -13.15
C GLY A 377 1.58 -9.08 -12.69
N PHE A 378 2.77 -9.37 -13.21
CA PHE A 378 3.96 -8.60 -12.88
C PHE A 378 3.88 -7.20 -13.49
N SER A 379 4.24 -6.19 -12.71
CA SER A 379 4.41 -4.83 -13.20
C SER A 379 5.72 -4.69 -13.99
N GLY A 380 5.88 -3.59 -14.73
CA GLY A 380 7.14 -3.32 -15.44
C GLY A 380 8.34 -3.25 -14.48
N ALA A 381 8.15 -2.69 -13.29
CA ALA A 381 9.17 -2.67 -12.24
C ALA A 381 9.52 -4.08 -11.73
N ASP A 382 8.55 -4.98 -11.61
CA ASP A 382 8.81 -6.36 -11.18
C ASP A 382 9.62 -7.12 -12.24
N LEU A 383 9.30 -6.95 -13.52
CA LEU A 383 10.05 -7.55 -14.63
C LEU A 383 11.49 -7.01 -14.72
N ALA A 384 11.67 -5.70 -14.55
CA ALA A 384 12.98 -5.09 -14.46
C ALA A 384 13.77 -5.67 -13.27
N ASN A 385 13.10 -5.88 -12.14
CA ASN A 385 13.69 -6.48 -10.95
C ASN A 385 14.09 -7.95 -11.17
N VAL A 386 13.28 -8.76 -11.87
CA VAL A 386 13.64 -10.15 -12.25
C VAL A 386 14.95 -10.18 -13.01
N LEU A 387 15.09 -9.36 -14.07
CA LEU A 387 16.32 -9.33 -14.87
C LEU A 387 17.51 -8.75 -14.10
N ASN A 388 17.27 -7.84 -13.16
CA ASN A 388 18.30 -7.32 -12.27
C ASN A 388 18.78 -8.40 -11.28
N GLU A 389 17.87 -9.12 -10.64
CA GLU A 389 18.18 -10.24 -9.76
C GLU A 389 18.93 -11.35 -10.50
N ALA A 390 18.51 -11.66 -11.74
CA ALA A 390 19.21 -12.63 -12.58
C ALA A 390 20.67 -12.20 -12.85
N ALA A 391 20.90 -10.92 -13.14
CA ALA A 391 22.26 -10.38 -13.31
C ALA A 391 23.08 -10.46 -12.01
N LEU A 392 22.49 -10.15 -10.87
CA LEU A 392 23.16 -10.22 -9.56
C LEU A 392 23.49 -11.67 -9.15
N LEU A 393 22.60 -12.62 -9.45
CA LEU A 393 22.83 -14.04 -9.22
C LEU A 393 23.94 -14.59 -10.12
N THR A 394 23.92 -14.22 -11.40
CA THR A 394 24.99 -14.54 -12.36
C THR A 394 26.35 -14.06 -11.86
N ALA A 395 26.42 -12.79 -11.43
CA ALA A 395 27.64 -12.22 -10.88
C ALA A 395 28.09 -12.93 -9.58
N ARG A 396 27.15 -13.31 -8.71
CA ARG A 396 27.44 -14.04 -7.47
C ARG A 396 28.02 -15.43 -7.73
N GLU A 397 27.56 -16.11 -8.77
CA GLU A 397 28.09 -17.42 -9.18
C GLU A 397 29.40 -17.31 -9.99
N ASN A 398 29.92 -16.09 -10.21
CA ASN A 398 31.04 -15.80 -11.11
C ASN A 398 30.81 -16.29 -12.56
N ALA A 399 29.55 -16.39 -12.97
CA ALA A 399 29.17 -16.66 -14.35
C ALA A 399 29.23 -15.35 -15.17
N LYS A 400 29.36 -15.49 -16.50
CA LYS A 400 29.47 -14.34 -17.43
C LYS A 400 28.18 -14.03 -18.19
N VAL A 401 27.26 -14.99 -18.22
CA VAL A 401 26.05 -14.97 -19.05
C VAL A 401 24.90 -15.45 -18.19
N ILE A 402 23.74 -14.80 -18.33
CA ILE A 402 22.50 -15.15 -17.64
C ILE A 402 21.83 -16.30 -18.43
N ASP A 403 21.72 -17.47 -17.80
CA ASP A 403 21.07 -18.66 -18.35
C ASP A 403 19.63 -18.82 -17.85
N ASN A 404 18.88 -19.77 -18.42
CA ASN A 404 17.50 -20.07 -18.03
C ASN A 404 17.38 -20.49 -16.54
N ARG A 405 18.38 -21.21 -15.98
CA ARG A 405 18.38 -21.62 -14.56
C ARG A 405 18.44 -20.40 -13.63
N ILE A 406 19.25 -19.41 -13.94
CA ILE A 406 19.39 -18.19 -13.14
C ILE A 406 18.13 -17.32 -13.26
N LEU A 407 17.51 -17.26 -14.44
CA LEU A 407 16.24 -16.56 -14.63
C LEU A 407 15.12 -17.20 -13.82
N ASP A 408 15.06 -18.53 -13.79
CA ASP A 408 14.12 -19.28 -12.96
C ASP A 408 14.28 -18.99 -11.47
N GLU A 409 15.52 -18.98 -10.98
CA GLU A 409 15.81 -18.61 -9.59
C GLU A 409 15.47 -17.13 -9.31
N ALA A 410 15.66 -16.24 -10.27
CA ALA A 410 15.33 -14.83 -10.14
C ALA A 410 13.81 -14.61 -10.06
N ILE A 411 13.02 -15.29 -10.89
CA ILE A 411 11.55 -15.26 -10.83
C ILE A 411 11.09 -15.79 -9.47
N ASP A 412 11.58 -16.96 -9.05
CA ASP A 412 11.26 -17.53 -7.75
C ASP A 412 11.58 -16.57 -6.60
N ARG A 413 12.72 -15.87 -6.68
CA ARG A 413 13.15 -14.91 -5.67
C ARG A 413 12.24 -13.68 -5.63
N VAL A 414 11.76 -13.19 -6.76
CA VAL A 414 10.81 -12.05 -6.79
C VAL A 414 9.45 -12.48 -6.23
N ILE A 415 8.97 -13.69 -6.53
CA ILE A 415 7.67 -14.19 -6.06
C ILE A 415 7.69 -14.55 -4.57
N ALA A 416 8.63 -15.41 -4.17
CA ALA A 416 8.61 -16.08 -2.86
C ALA A 416 9.76 -15.61 -1.93
N GLY A 417 10.64 -14.73 -2.41
CA GLY A 417 11.81 -14.28 -1.67
C GLY A 417 13.02 -15.23 -1.80
N PRO A 418 14.15 -14.86 -1.19
CA PRO A 418 15.37 -15.67 -1.26
C PRO A 418 15.20 -17.02 -0.55
N GLN A 419 15.84 -18.05 -1.09
CA GLN A 419 15.90 -19.38 -0.50
C GLN A 419 16.63 -19.35 0.86
N LYS A 420 16.04 -19.99 1.87
CA LYS A 420 16.62 -20.10 3.22
C LYS A 420 17.49 -21.35 3.34
N ARG A 421 18.80 -21.21 3.10
CA ARG A 421 19.76 -22.33 3.23
C ARG A 421 20.01 -22.77 4.69
N THR A 422 19.77 -21.89 5.67
CA THR A 422 20.05 -22.17 7.10
C THR A 422 18.91 -22.89 7.82
N ARG A 423 17.69 -22.86 7.27
CA ARG A 423 16.54 -23.56 7.85
C ARG A 423 16.48 -24.97 7.28
N LEU A 424 17.29 -25.87 7.83
CA LEU A 424 17.20 -27.30 7.55
C LEU A 424 15.92 -27.83 8.21
N MET A 425 14.97 -28.25 7.39
CA MET A 425 13.76 -28.94 7.84
C MET A 425 14.12 -30.36 8.29
N ASN A 426 13.46 -30.84 9.34
CA ASN A 426 13.55 -32.24 9.71
C ASN A 426 12.91 -33.12 8.63
N ASP A 427 13.32 -34.39 8.49
CA ASP A 427 12.78 -35.31 7.47
C ASP A 427 11.26 -35.46 7.58
N LYS A 428 10.73 -35.46 8.81
CA LYS A 428 9.27 -35.46 9.04
C LYS A 428 8.59 -34.20 8.49
N GLU A 429 9.19 -33.03 8.69
CA GLU A 429 8.64 -31.76 8.18
C GLU A 429 8.72 -31.68 6.66
N ARG A 430 9.83 -32.16 6.08
CA ARG A 430 9.99 -32.29 4.62
C ARG A 430 8.93 -33.20 4.02
N LEU A 431 8.68 -34.35 4.65
CA LEU A 431 7.64 -35.30 4.24
C LEU A 431 6.25 -34.64 4.28
N VAL A 432 5.93 -33.96 5.38
CA VAL A 432 4.64 -33.26 5.52
C VAL A 432 4.51 -32.17 4.46
N THR A 433 5.55 -31.38 4.21
CA THR A 433 5.55 -30.35 3.16
C THR A 433 5.41 -30.97 1.76
N ALA A 434 6.07 -32.09 1.48
CA ALA A 434 5.94 -32.78 0.20
C ALA A 434 4.51 -33.25 -0.08
N TYR A 435 3.82 -33.81 0.93
CA TYR A 435 2.41 -34.16 0.80
C TYR A 435 1.49 -32.94 0.73
N HIS A 436 1.82 -31.87 1.45
CA HIS A 436 1.06 -30.62 1.42
C HIS A 436 1.10 -29.97 0.02
N GLU A 437 2.29 -29.75 -0.53
CA GLU A 437 2.48 -29.20 -1.87
C GLU A 437 1.97 -30.16 -2.95
N GLY A 438 2.23 -31.46 -2.78
CA GLY A 438 1.68 -32.49 -3.66
C GLY A 438 0.16 -32.51 -3.67
N GLY A 439 -0.48 -32.20 -2.53
CA GLY A 439 -1.92 -32.06 -2.39
C GLY A 439 -2.48 -30.91 -3.23
N HIS A 440 -1.87 -29.73 -3.15
CA HIS A 440 -2.22 -28.60 -4.01
C HIS A 440 -2.08 -28.95 -5.49
N ALA A 441 -0.94 -29.52 -5.87
CA ALA A 441 -0.62 -29.85 -7.25
C ALA A 441 -1.57 -30.90 -7.84
N LEU A 442 -1.85 -31.97 -7.10
CA LEU A 442 -2.73 -33.04 -7.56
C LEU A 442 -4.20 -32.58 -7.65
N VAL A 443 -4.67 -31.76 -6.70
CA VAL A 443 -6.00 -31.17 -6.80
C VAL A 443 -6.11 -30.24 -8.01
N ALA A 444 -5.10 -29.40 -8.26
CA ALA A 444 -5.07 -28.60 -9.48
C ALA A 444 -5.08 -29.45 -10.75
N ALA A 445 -4.34 -30.56 -10.81
CA ALA A 445 -4.31 -31.42 -11.99
C ALA A 445 -5.64 -32.18 -12.24
N ALA A 446 -6.36 -32.55 -11.17
CA ALA A 446 -7.58 -33.35 -11.26
C ALA A 446 -8.86 -32.52 -11.49
N MET A 447 -8.84 -31.23 -11.18
CA MET A 447 -9.96 -30.32 -11.46
C MET A 447 -10.09 -30.00 -12.95
N ASN A 448 -11.26 -29.49 -13.37
CA ASN A 448 -11.56 -29.33 -14.80
C ASN A 448 -11.28 -27.91 -15.32
N ASN A 449 -11.34 -26.90 -14.46
CA ASN A 449 -11.21 -25.49 -14.83
C ASN A 449 -10.02 -24.82 -14.13
N THR A 450 -9.05 -25.61 -13.72
CA THR A 450 -7.76 -25.15 -13.18
C THR A 450 -6.75 -24.99 -14.31
N ASP A 451 -5.90 -23.99 -14.14
CA ASP A 451 -4.73 -23.82 -14.99
C ASP A 451 -3.67 -24.91 -14.70
N PRO A 452 -2.74 -25.18 -15.63
CA PRO A 452 -1.74 -26.23 -15.45
C PRO A 452 -0.76 -25.91 -14.30
N VAL A 453 -0.34 -26.97 -13.61
CA VAL A 453 0.73 -26.90 -12.61
C VAL A 453 2.06 -26.86 -13.34
N THR A 454 2.82 -25.79 -13.14
CA THR A 454 4.09 -25.56 -13.84
C THR A 454 5.31 -25.90 -13.00
N LYS A 455 5.18 -25.82 -11.67
CA LYS A 455 6.28 -26.10 -10.75
C LYS A 455 5.77 -26.45 -9.37
N VAL A 456 6.44 -27.39 -8.71
CA VAL A 456 6.21 -27.73 -7.29
C VAL A 456 7.56 -27.81 -6.60
N THR A 457 7.72 -27.16 -5.44
CA THR A 457 8.96 -27.24 -4.65
C THR A 457 8.70 -27.32 -3.16
N ILE A 458 9.51 -28.11 -2.47
CA ILE A 458 9.51 -28.25 -1.00
C ILE A 458 10.64 -27.45 -0.34
N LEU A 459 11.30 -26.57 -1.11
CA LEU A 459 12.39 -25.76 -0.62
C LEU A 459 11.87 -24.48 0.06
N PRO A 460 12.31 -24.19 1.30
CA PRO A 460 11.82 -23.04 2.03
C PRO A 460 12.30 -21.72 1.41
N ARG A 461 11.35 -20.85 1.06
CA ARG A 461 11.61 -19.48 0.56
C ARG A 461 10.85 -18.46 1.38
N GLY A 462 11.52 -17.36 1.76
CA GLY A 462 10.88 -16.28 2.51
C GLY A 462 10.12 -16.78 3.74
N ARG A 463 8.78 -16.68 3.72
CA ARG A 463 7.89 -17.21 4.77
C ARG A 463 7.31 -18.60 4.46
N ALA A 464 7.35 -19.04 3.20
CA ALA A 464 6.82 -20.31 2.75
C ALA A 464 7.76 -21.49 3.07
N LEU A 465 7.19 -22.66 3.32
CA LEU A 465 7.91 -23.92 3.57
C LEU A 465 8.13 -24.70 2.27
N GLY A 466 7.14 -24.67 1.37
CA GLY A 466 7.20 -25.03 -0.04
C GLY A 466 6.22 -24.13 -0.81
N TYR A 467 6.08 -24.34 -2.12
CA TYR A 467 4.98 -23.77 -2.88
C TYR A 467 4.70 -24.55 -4.17
N THR A 468 3.46 -24.45 -4.61
CA THR A 468 2.94 -24.95 -5.88
C THR A 468 2.59 -23.78 -6.79
N MET A 469 3.09 -23.81 -8.03
CA MET A 469 2.89 -22.75 -9.01
C MET A 469 1.92 -23.22 -10.10
N VAL A 470 0.74 -22.62 -10.10
CA VAL A 470 -0.30 -22.79 -11.11
C VAL A 470 -0.34 -21.51 -11.96
N LEU A 471 -0.05 -21.62 -13.25
CA LEU A 471 0.06 -20.46 -14.13
C LEU A 471 -0.97 -20.53 -15.27
N PRO A 472 -1.71 -19.44 -15.52
CA PRO A 472 -2.66 -19.39 -16.61
C PRO A 472 -1.95 -19.47 -17.96
N SER A 473 -2.57 -20.21 -18.90
CA SER A 473 -2.06 -20.31 -20.27
C SER A 473 -2.31 -19.04 -21.09
N GLU A 474 -3.34 -18.28 -20.72
CA GLU A 474 -3.78 -17.04 -21.37
C GLU A 474 -4.16 -16.01 -20.30
N ASP A 475 -3.93 -14.73 -20.57
CA ASP A 475 -4.35 -13.66 -19.66
C ASP A 475 -5.91 -13.56 -19.70
N LYS A 476 -6.55 -13.91 -18.57
CA LYS A 476 -8.01 -13.86 -18.41
C LYS A 476 -8.44 -12.62 -17.63
N TYR A 477 -9.49 -11.95 -18.10
CA TYR A 477 -10.08 -10.79 -17.42
C TYR A 477 -11.25 -11.14 -16.48
N SER A 478 -11.87 -12.31 -16.64
CA SER A 478 -13.00 -12.75 -15.84
C SER A 478 -12.87 -14.23 -15.46
N THR A 479 -13.37 -14.56 -14.27
CA THR A 479 -13.38 -15.93 -13.72
C THR A 479 -14.82 -16.39 -13.49
N THR A 480 -15.13 -17.58 -13.98
CA THR A 480 -16.44 -18.21 -13.83
C THR A 480 -16.63 -18.80 -12.42
N ARG A 481 -17.88 -19.06 -12.03
CA ARG A 481 -18.19 -19.70 -10.74
C ARG A 481 -17.49 -21.05 -10.57
N ASN A 482 -17.43 -21.87 -11.63
CA ASN A 482 -16.78 -23.18 -11.56
C ASN A 482 -15.26 -23.09 -11.43
N GLU A 483 -14.62 -22.11 -12.06
CA GLU A 483 -13.21 -21.81 -11.86
C GLU A 483 -12.95 -21.38 -10.41
N LEU A 484 -13.80 -20.53 -9.82
CA LEU A 484 -13.65 -20.13 -8.42
C LEU A 484 -13.83 -21.31 -7.46
N LEU A 485 -14.78 -22.21 -7.71
CA LEU A 485 -14.93 -23.45 -6.92
C LEU A 485 -13.70 -24.36 -7.03
N ASP A 486 -13.12 -24.47 -8.23
CA ASP A 486 -11.89 -25.22 -8.45
C ASP A 486 -10.68 -24.56 -7.75
N GLN A 487 -10.62 -23.23 -7.71
CA GLN A 487 -9.63 -22.48 -6.93
C GLN A 487 -9.79 -22.70 -5.41
N LEU A 488 -11.04 -22.79 -4.92
CA LEU A 488 -11.29 -23.15 -3.52
C LEU A 488 -10.80 -24.58 -3.22
N ALA A 489 -11.11 -25.54 -4.09
CA ALA A 489 -10.63 -26.92 -3.93
C ALA A 489 -9.10 -26.99 -3.94
N TYR A 490 -8.45 -26.26 -4.87
CA TYR A 490 -6.99 -26.11 -4.91
C TYR A 490 -6.43 -25.56 -3.60
N ALA A 491 -7.01 -24.48 -3.06
CA ALA A 491 -6.58 -23.89 -1.80
C ALA A 491 -6.75 -24.85 -0.61
N MET A 492 -7.75 -25.73 -0.62
CA MET A 492 -7.93 -26.74 0.42
C MET A 492 -7.00 -27.97 0.26
N GLY A 493 -6.38 -28.15 -0.92
CA GLY A 493 -5.62 -29.35 -1.28
C GLY A 493 -4.55 -29.76 -0.28
N GLY A 494 -3.65 -28.85 0.11
CA GLY A 494 -2.58 -29.15 1.07
C GLY A 494 -3.10 -29.55 2.45
N ARG A 495 -4.10 -28.82 2.97
CA ARG A 495 -4.74 -29.12 4.26
C ARG A 495 -5.39 -30.51 4.28
N VAL A 496 -6.06 -30.88 3.19
CA VAL A 496 -6.75 -32.17 3.07
C VAL A 496 -5.74 -33.31 2.85
N ALA A 497 -4.64 -33.07 2.13
CA ALA A 497 -3.57 -34.05 1.99
C ALA A 497 -2.98 -34.42 3.36
N GLU A 498 -2.76 -33.43 4.23
CA GLU A 498 -2.31 -33.69 5.60
C GLU A 498 -3.31 -34.52 6.40
N GLU A 499 -4.62 -34.23 6.25
CA GLU A 499 -5.69 -34.96 6.93
C GLU A 499 -5.80 -36.42 6.47
N VAL A 500 -5.66 -36.66 5.17
CA VAL A 500 -5.77 -37.99 4.54
C VAL A 500 -4.55 -38.86 4.82
N VAL A 501 -3.36 -38.26 4.92
CA VAL A 501 -2.09 -38.99 5.06
C VAL A 501 -1.66 -39.12 6.52
N PHE A 502 -1.71 -38.02 7.30
CA PHE A 502 -1.17 -37.97 8.66
C PHE A 502 -2.24 -37.99 9.74
N HIS A 503 -3.50 -37.70 9.40
CA HIS A 503 -4.62 -37.57 10.35
C HIS A 503 -4.38 -36.53 11.47
N ASP A 504 -3.36 -35.68 11.31
CA ASP A 504 -2.95 -34.65 12.26
C ASP A 504 -2.60 -33.38 11.47
N PRO A 505 -3.52 -32.40 11.43
CA PRO A 505 -3.32 -31.15 10.71
C PRO A 505 -2.17 -30.31 11.25
N THR A 506 -1.42 -29.66 10.36
CA THR A 506 -0.46 -28.63 10.76
C THR A 506 -1.04 -27.22 10.71
N THR A 507 -0.30 -26.27 11.29
CA THR A 507 -0.57 -24.83 11.16
C THR A 507 -0.12 -24.24 9.82
N GLY A 508 0.53 -25.04 8.96
CA GLY A 508 1.07 -24.63 7.67
C GLY A 508 0.00 -24.12 6.69
N ALA A 509 -1.20 -24.72 6.73
CA ALA A 509 -2.32 -24.39 5.84
C ALA A 509 -3.06 -23.08 6.16
N SER A 510 -2.60 -22.29 7.15
CA SER A 510 -3.29 -21.07 7.60
C SER A 510 -3.53 -20.04 6.48
N ASN A 511 -2.52 -19.82 5.65
CA ASN A 511 -2.59 -18.91 4.50
C ASN A 511 -3.57 -19.40 3.42
N ASP A 512 -3.66 -20.72 3.20
CA ASP A 512 -4.53 -21.27 2.18
C ASP A 512 -6.00 -21.24 2.62
N ILE A 513 -6.26 -21.46 3.92
CA ILE A 513 -7.57 -21.27 4.52
C ILE A 513 -8.01 -19.81 4.45
N GLU A 514 -7.10 -18.86 4.72
CA GLU A 514 -7.39 -17.43 4.60
C GLU A 514 -7.76 -17.06 3.15
N LYS A 515 -6.96 -17.50 2.17
CA LYS A 515 -7.24 -17.30 0.74
C LYS A 515 -8.59 -17.91 0.33
N ALA A 516 -8.85 -19.16 0.70
CA ALA A 516 -10.10 -19.83 0.39
C ALA A 516 -11.29 -19.08 0.99
N THR A 517 -11.17 -18.67 2.25
CA THR A 517 -12.22 -17.91 2.96
C THR A 517 -12.50 -16.57 2.28
N ASN A 518 -11.45 -15.86 1.85
CA ASN A 518 -11.59 -14.59 1.15
C ASN A 518 -12.26 -14.76 -0.23
N ILE A 519 -11.89 -15.79 -0.99
CA ILE A 519 -12.53 -16.11 -2.28
C ILE A 519 -14.00 -16.46 -2.06
N ALA A 520 -14.31 -17.36 -1.12
CA ALA A 520 -15.68 -17.77 -0.81
C ALA A 520 -16.53 -16.58 -0.33
N ARG A 521 -15.97 -15.69 0.49
CA ARG A 521 -16.64 -14.46 0.92
C ARG A 521 -16.94 -13.55 -0.28
N LYS A 522 -15.98 -13.30 -1.17
CA LYS A 522 -16.19 -12.50 -2.39
C LYS A 522 -17.24 -13.11 -3.32
N MET A 523 -17.25 -14.43 -3.48
CA MET A 523 -18.29 -15.13 -4.24
C MET A 523 -19.69 -14.81 -3.73
N VAL A 524 -19.85 -14.80 -2.40
CA VAL A 524 -21.14 -14.54 -1.75
C VAL A 524 -21.49 -13.05 -1.76
N THR A 525 -20.54 -12.19 -1.40
CA THR A 525 -20.82 -10.79 -1.06
C THR A 525 -20.60 -9.82 -2.22
N GLN A 526 -19.66 -10.08 -3.12
CA GLN A 526 -19.31 -9.17 -4.22
C GLN A 526 -19.84 -9.66 -5.56
N TYR A 527 -19.74 -10.95 -5.83
CA TYR A 527 -20.10 -11.53 -7.13
C TYR A 527 -21.55 -12.02 -7.21
N GLY A 528 -22.28 -12.04 -6.09
CA GLY A 528 -23.68 -12.48 -6.06
C GLY A 528 -23.87 -13.95 -6.48
N MET A 529 -22.88 -14.81 -6.18
CA MET A 529 -22.87 -16.24 -6.55
C MET A 529 -23.52 -17.14 -5.49
N SER A 530 -24.38 -16.59 -4.63
CA SER A 530 -25.21 -17.33 -3.68
C SER A 530 -26.67 -17.27 -4.12
N GLU A 531 -27.33 -18.43 -4.15
CA GLU A 531 -28.75 -18.53 -4.45
C GLU A 531 -29.60 -17.85 -3.37
N LYS A 532 -29.24 -18.02 -2.09
CA LYS A 532 -30.03 -17.53 -0.95
C LYS A 532 -29.93 -16.02 -0.76
N LEU A 533 -28.75 -15.45 -0.97
CA LEU A 533 -28.51 -14.01 -0.82
C LEU A 533 -28.77 -13.25 -2.14
N GLY A 534 -28.74 -13.96 -3.27
CA GLY A 534 -29.04 -13.41 -4.58
C GLY A 534 -27.91 -12.53 -5.15
N MET A 535 -28.26 -11.78 -6.19
CA MET A 535 -27.35 -10.92 -6.96
C MET A 535 -27.23 -9.51 -6.40
N VAL A 536 -26.95 -9.40 -5.09
CA VAL A 536 -26.79 -8.11 -4.40
C VAL A 536 -25.36 -7.98 -3.90
N LYS A 537 -24.74 -6.82 -4.11
CA LYS A 537 -23.45 -6.50 -3.47
C LYS A 537 -23.72 -6.22 -1.99
N ILE A 538 -23.11 -7.01 -1.12
CA ILE A 538 -23.21 -6.92 0.35
C ILE A 538 -21.83 -6.59 0.91
N GLY A 539 -21.72 -5.61 1.78
CA GLY A 539 -20.45 -5.06 2.25
C GLY A 539 -19.91 -3.98 1.31
N ASP A 540 -19.33 -2.94 1.91
CA ASP A 540 -18.45 -2.04 1.18
C ASP A 540 -17.03 -2.62 1.17
N ASP A 541 -16.34 -2.43 0.04
CA ASP A 541 -14.97 -2.91 -0.12
C ASP A 541 -14.11 -2.08 0.83
N GLN A 542 -13.53 -2.68 1.88
CA GLN A 542 -12.68 -1.93 2.81
C GLN A 542 -11.45 -1.37 2.08
N SER A 543 -11.55 -0.13 1.60
CA SER A 543 -10.44 0.69 1.09
C SER A 543 -10.11 1.89 2.01
N GLU A 544 -10.67 1.93 3.21
CA GLU A 544 -10.31 2.93 4.22
C GLU A 544 -9.51 2.33 5.40
N PRO A 545 -8.21 2.03 5.25
CA PRO A 545 -7.35 1.64 6.38
C PRO A 545 -7.18 2.72 7.47
N PHE A 546 -7.69 3.94 7.24
CA PHE A 546 -7.38 5.11 8.07
C PHE A 546 -8.59 5.99 8.44
N ALA A 547 -9.78 5.81 7.87
CA ALA A 547 -10.97 6.26 8.58
C ALA A 547 -11.12 5.31 9.75
N GLY A 548 -11.01 5.87 10.95
CA GLY A 548 -10.77 5.11 12.17
C GLY A 548 -11.65 3.88 12.26
N ARG A 549 -11.06 2.79 12.79
CA ARG A 549 -11.82 1.82 13.60
C ARG A 549 -12.49 2.57 14.75
N GLY A 550 -13.50 3.36 14.43
CA GLY A 550 -14.47 3.85 15.38
C GLY A 550 -15.15 2.59 15.90
N TYR A 551 -15.08 2.42 17.22
CA TYR A 551 -15.90 1.53 18.02
C TYR A 551 -17.41 1.81 17.79
N GLY A 552 -17.93 1.64 16.56
CA GLY A 552 -19.30 2.04 16.25
C GLY A 552 -19.72 2.13 14.78
N ALA A 553 -18.86 1.81 13.79
CA ALA A 553 -19.38 1.48 12.45
C ALA A 553 -19.79 0.00 12.47
N GLY A 554 -20.96 -0.27 13.06
CA GLY A 554 -21.57 -1.60 12.98
C GLY A 554 -21.81 -1.96 11.52
N ASP A 555 -21.69 -3.24 11.18
CA ASP A 555 -22.08 -3.76 9.88
C ASP A 555 -23.46 -3.16 9.52
N GLU A 556 -23.58 -2.52 8.35
CA GLU A 556 -24.84 -1.93 7.86
C GLU A 556 -25.94 -2.99 7.60
N TYR A 557 -25.67 -4.24 7.95
CA TYR A 557 -26.50 -5.41 7.71
C TYR A 557 -26.99 -5.99 9.03
N GLY A 558 -28.24 -6.45 9.05
CA GLY A 558 -28.77 -7.17 10.21
C GLY A 558 -28.03 -8.49 10.47
N ASP A 559 -28.02 -8.93 11.74
CA ASP A 559 -27.42 -10.20 12.19
C ASP A 559 -27.87 -11.41 11.36
N SER A 560 -29.10 -11.39 10.84
CA SER A 560 -29.64 -12.45 9.98
C SER A 560 -28.89 -12.56 8.65
N THR A 561 -28.53 -11.42 8.03
CA THR A 561 -27.77 -11.37 6.78
C THR A 561 -26.34 -11.83 6.99
N LEU A 562 -25.69 -11.39 8.07
CA LEU A 562 -24.33 -11.83 8.42
C LEU A 562 -24.29 -13.35 8.69
N SER A 563 -25.26 -13.86 9.45
CA SER A 563 -25.39 -15.30 9.69
C SER A 563 -25.63 -16.09 8.39
N ALA A 564 -26.40 -15.54 7.45
CA ALA A 564 -26.61 -16.15 6.15
C ALA A 564 -25.31 -16.18 5.32
N ILE A 565 -24.55 -15.08 5.30
CA ILE A 565 -23.25 -15.01 4.62
C ILE A 565 -22.30 -16.07 5.17
N ASP A 566 -22.15 -16.15 6.50
CA ASP A 566 -21.21 -17.10 7.11
C ASP A 566 -21.62 -18.56 6.85
N LYS A 567 -22.92 -18.87 6.80
CA LYS A 567 -23.41 -20.20 6.42
C LYS A 567 -23.08 -20.54 4.96
N GLU A 568 -23.26 -19.59 4.04
CA GLU A 568 -22.96 -19.79 2.62
C GLU A 568 -21.45 -19.93 2.38
N VAL A 569 -20.64 -19.09 3.03
CA VAL A 569 -19.17 -19.20 2.99
C VAL A 569 -18.72 -20.56 3.51
N ARG A 570 -19.25 -21.00 4.65
CA ARG A 570 -18.94 -22.32 5.20
C ARG A 570 -19.32 -23.45 4.25
N ALA A 571 -20.51 -23.40 3.63
CA ALA A 571 -20.95 -24.41 2.68
C ALA A 571 -20.02 -24.51 1.45
N LEU A 572 -19.53 -23.37 0.94
CA LEU A 572 -18.56 -23.34 -0.15
C LEU A 572 -17.23 -23.99 0.25
N ILE A 573 -16.72 -23.68 1.45
CA ILE A 573 -15.48 -24.26 1.97
C ILE A 573 -15.63 -25.76 2.24
N ASP A 574 -16.73 -26.20 2.83
CA ASP A 574 -17.02 -27.61 3.09
C ASP A 574 -17.11 -28.41 1.76
N THR A 575 -17.72 -27.81 0.73
CA THR A 575 -17.76 -28.40 -0.62
C THR A 575 -16.36 -28.51 -1.23
N ALA A 576 -15.56 -27.46 -1.12
CA ALA A 576 -14.18 -27.44 -1.62
C ALA A 576 -13.29 -28.48 -0.90
N HIS A 577 -13.45 -28.62 0.41
CA HIS A 577 -12.80 -29.68 1.20
C HIS A 577 -13.21 -31.07 0.70
N ALA A 578 -14.51 -31.31 0.51
CA ALA A 578 -15.02 -32.59 0.01
C ALA A 578 -14.50 -32.92 -1.40
N ASP A 579 -14.43 -31.93 -2.30
CA ASP A 579 -13.86 -32.10 -3.64
C ASP A 579 -12.37 -32.45 -3.59
N ALA A 580 -11.59 -31.74 -2.76
CA ALA A 580 -10.18 -32.06 -2.55
C ALA A 580 -10.00 -33.45 -1.94
N TYR A 581 -10.81 -33.82 -0.94
CA TYR A 581 -10.78 -35.14 -0.31
C TYR A 581 -11.04 -36.26 -1.31
N TRP A 582 -12.05 -36.08 -2.17
CA TRP A 582 -12.35 -37.04 -3.23
C TRP A 582 -11.16 -37.21 -4.17
N VAL A 583 -10.55 -36.12 -4.64
CA VAL A 583 -9.40 -36.20 -5.55
C VAL A 583 -8.24 -36.95 -4.90
N LEU A 584 -7.87 -36.58 -3.68
CA LEU A 584 -6.68 -37.11 -3.01
C LEU A 584 -6.85 -38.58 -2.62
N THR A 585 -8.08 -39.02 -2.30
CA THR A 585 -8.37 -40.42 -1.99
C THR A 585 -8.41 -41.31 -3.22
N HIS A 586 -8.94 -40.81 -4.35
CA HIS A 586 -9.05 -41.58 -5.60
C HIS A 586 -7.75 -41.60 -6.41
N ASN A 587 -6.81 -40.70 -6.13
CA ASN A 587 -5.51 -40.60 -6.78
C ASN A 587 -4.35 -40.75 -5.77
N ARG A 588 -4.56 -41.54 -4.71
CA ARG A 588 -3.63 -41.62 -3.57
C ARG A 588 -2.25 -42.17 -3.95
N ASP A 589 -2.22 -43.14 -4.86
CA ASP A 589 -1.00 -43.70 -5.44
C ASP A 589 -0.17 -42.65 -6.19
N ILE A 590 -0.82 -41.77 -6.94
CA ILE A 590 -0.18 -40.65 -7.64
C ILE A 590 0.36 -39.63 -6.64
N LEU A 591 -0.39 -39.33 -5.57
CA LEU A 591 0.05 -38.44 -4.51
C LEU A 591 1.33 -38.96 -3.82
N ASP A 592 1.34 -40.25 -3.46
CA ASP A 592 2.48 -40.89 -2.81
C ASP A 592 3.71 -40.90 -3.74
N ALA A 593 3.52 -41.16 -5.03
CA ALA A 593 4.58 -41.11 -6.04
C ALA A 593 5.13 -39.69 -6.24
N LEU A 594 4.24 -38.68 -6.27
CA LEU A 594 4.62 -37.27 -6.35
C LEU A 594 5.43 -36.84 -5.12
N ALA A 595 4.96 -37.19 -3.92
CA ALA A 595 5.66 -36.87 -2.67
C ALA A 595 7.05 -37.53 -2.63
N TYR A 596 7.17 -38.78 -3.10
CA TYR A 596 8.47 -39.46 -3.21
C TYR A 596 9.43 -38.71 -4.15
N GLN A 597 8.98 -38.34 -5.34
CA GLN A 597 9.79 -37.57 -6.30
C GLN A 597 10.19 -36.19 -5.75
N LEU A 598 9.30 -35.52 -5.02
CA LEU A 598 9.60 -34.25 -4.36
C LEU A 598 10.66 -34.41 -3.25
N LEU A 599 10.67 -35.52 -2.52
CA LEU A 599 11.70 -35.78 -1.52
C LEU A 599 13.07 -36.09 -2.14
N GLU A 600 13.10 -36.73 -3.31
CA GLU A 600 14.33 -37.05 -4.03
C GLU A 600 14.91 -35.82 -4.76
N ARG A 601 14.07 -35.05 -5.45
CA ARG A 601 14.51 -33.96 -6.35
C ARG A 601 14.32 -32.57 -5.77
N GLU A 602 13.56 -32.41 -4.69
CA GLU A 602 13.20 -31.17 -4.00
C GLU A 602 12.34 -30.18 -4.81
N THR A 603 12.46 -30.18 -6.13
CA THR A 603 11.71 -29.37 -7.08
C THR A 603 11.37 -30.20 -8.32
N LEU A 604 10.12 -30.11 -8.77
CA LEU A 604 9.63 -30.70 -10.01
C LEU A 604 9.13 -29.59 -10.93
N ASP A 605 9.55 -29.65 -12.19
CA ASP A 605 9.13 -28.76 -13.26
C ASP A 605 7.91 -29.30 -14.01
N GLN A 606 7.39 -28.50 -14.94
CA GLN A 606 6.19 -28.84 -15.68
C GLN A 606 6.31 -30.18 -16.42
N ALA A 607 7.45 -30.46 -17.05
CA ALA A 607 7.68 -31.69 -17.79
C ALA A 607 7.62 -32.93 -16.87
N ALA A 608 8.28 -32.88 -15.71
CA ALA A 608 8.22 -33.98 -14.75
C ALA A 608 6.80 -34.15 -14.17
N LEU A 609 6.08 -33.06 -13.94
CA LEU A 609 4.72 -33.09 -13.43
C LEU A 609 3.73 -33.66 -14.45
N GLU A 610 3.87 -33.34 -15.74
CA GLU A 610 3.05 -33.89 -16.82
C GLU A 610 3.16 -35.43 -16.90
N GLU A 611 4.37 -35.97 -16.72
CA GLU A 611 4.58 -37.42 -16.66
C GLU A 611 3.89 -38.07 -15.44
N ILE A 612 4.02 -37.44 -14.27
CA ILE A 612 3.40 -37.94 -13.02
C ILE A 612 1.88 -37.82 -13.07
N PHE A 613 1.34 -36.79 -13.71
CA PHE A 613 -0.09 -36.51 -13.77
C PHE A 613 -0.83 -37.18 -14.93
N ALA A 614 -0.14 -37.83 -15.86
CA ALA A 614 -0.76 -38.57 -16.97
C ALA A 614 -1.87 -39.56 -16.55
N PRO A 615 -1.77 -40.32 -15.44
CA PRO A 615 -2.82 -41.24 -15.01
C PRO A 615 -3.89 -40.62 -14.08
N VAL A 616 -3.88 -39.29 -13.85
CA VAL A 616 -4.80 -38.65 -12.89
C VAL A 616 -6.27 -38.82 -13.30
N LEU A 617 -7.05 -39.36 -12.38
CA LEU A 617 -8.50 -39.42 -12.46
C LEU A 617 -9.09 -38.04 -12.17
N LYS A 618 -9.62 -37.40 -13.23
CA LYS A 618 -10.29 -36.10 -13.11
C LYS A 618 -11.62 -36.20 -12.38
N ARG A 619 -11.96 -35.14 -11.65
CA ARG A 619 -13.27 -34.98 -10.99
C ARG A 619 -14.38 -34.96 -12.04
N PRO A 620 -15.54 -35.61 -11.82
CA PRO A 620 -16.70 -35.42 -12.67
C PRO A 620 -17.08 -33.95 -12.77
N ARG A 621 -17.54 -33.51 -13.95
CA ARG A 621 -17.99 -32.12 -14.14
C ARG A 621 -19.16 -31.84 -13.21
N ARG A 622 -19.11 -30.69 -12.52
CA ARG A 622 -20.22 -30.23 -11.66
C ARG A 622 -21.48 -30.03 -12.49
N GLU A 623 -22.61 -30.23 -11.84
CA GLU A 623 -23.91 -29.94 -12.42
C GLU A 623 -24.03 -28.46 -12.79
N VAL A 624 -24.90 -28.16 -13.76
CA VAL A 624 -25.14 -26.79 -14.20
C VAL A 624 -25.72 -26.00 -13.03
N TRP A 625 -25.04 -24.92 -12.65
CA TRP A 625 -25.53 -24.06 -11.60
C TRP A 625 -26.77 -23.29 -12.07
N LEU A 626 -27.85 -23.39 -11.30
CA LEU A 626 -29.05 -22.59 -11.48
C LEU A 626 -29.11 -21.55 -10.37
N ALA A 627 -29.38 -20.29 -10.74
CA ALA A 627 -29.63 -19.23 -9.76
C ALA A 627 -30.99 -19.38 -9.05
N ASN A 628 -31.85 -20.24 -9.59
CA ASN A 628 -33.15 -20.60 -9.05
C ASN A 628 -33.59 -21.89 -9.79
N ASP A 629 -34.01 -22.90 -9.05
CA ASP A 629 -34.40 -24.21 -9.58
C ASP A 629 -35.56 -24.16 -10.60
N GLU A 630 -36.40 -23.11 -10.56
CA GLU A 630 -37.54 -22.92 -11.47
C GLU A 630 -37.14 -22.31 -12.81
N ARG A 631 -35.86 -21.95 -13.02
CA ARG A 631 -35.39 -21.32 -14.26
C ARG A 631 -34.82 -22.37 -15.22
N PRO A 632 -35.45 -22.64 -16.38
CA PRO A 632 -34.99 -23.65 -17.32
C PRO A 632 -33.67 -23.24 -17.99
N VAL A 633 -32.80 -24.23 -18.23
CA VAL A 633 -31.60 -24.05 -19.05
C VAL A 633 -32.03 -23.87 -20.50
N SER A 634 -31.47 -22.86 -21.18
CA SER A 634 -31.74 -22.68 -22.61
C SER A 634 -30.97 -23.70 -23.44
N ASP A 635 -31.64 -24.36 -24.38
CA ASP A 635 -31.02 -25.27 -25.35
C ASP A 635 -30.22 -24.52 -26.44
N ARG A 636 -30.33 -23.18 -26.50
CA ARG A 636 -29.62 -22.36 -27.48
C ARG A 636 -28.25 -21.99 -26.91
N GLY A 637 -27.19 -22.53 -27.51
CA GLY A 637 -25.82 -22.20 -27.16
C GLY A 637 -25.40 -20.76 -27.51
N PRO A 638 -24.19 -20.35 -27.10
CA PRO A 638 -23.64 -19.04 -27.45
C PRO A 638 -23.48 -18.90 -28.97
N ILE A 639 -23.57 -17.66 -29.47
CA ILE A 639 -23.25 -17.37 -30.86
C ILE A 639 -21.75 -17.62 -31.12
N VAL A 640 -21.40 -17.98 -32.35
CA VAL A 640 -20.00 -18.08 -32.77
C VAL A 640 -19.46 -16.66 -32.94
N PRO A 641 -18.35 -16.29 -32.26
CA PRO A 641 -17.72 -14.98 -32.47
C PRO A 641 -17.35 -14.81 -33.95
N PRO A 642 -17.50 -13.59 -34.52
CA PRO A 642 -16.98 -13.33 -35.85
C PRO A 642 -15.46 -13.58 -35.86
N ALA A 643 -14.94 -14.11 -36.97
CA ALA A 643 -13.51 -14.34 -37.11
C ALA A 643 -12.75 -13.03 -36.83
N PRO A 644 -11.63 -13.06 -36.08
CA PRO A 644 -10.84 -11.86 -35.82
C PRO A 644 -10.48 -11.24 -37.18
N GLN A 645 -10.95 -10.02 -37.45
CA GLN A 645 -10.40 -9.25 -38.55
C GLN A 645 -8.92 -9.03 -38.19
N GLY A 646 -8.03 -9.63 -38.97
CA GLY A 646 -6.59 -9.43 -38.81
C GLY A 646 -6.32 -7.94 -38.61
N GLY A 647 -5.54 -7.62 -37.59
CA GLY A 647 -5.22 -6.24 -37.24
C GLY A 647 -4.80 -5.47 -38.49
N ARG A 648 -5.26 -4.22 -38.60
CA ARG A 648 -4.77 -3.26 -39.57
C ARG A 648 -3.28 -3.04 -39.31
N GLY A 649 -2.44 -3.94 -39.83
CA GLY A 649 -1.02 -3.75 -39.97
C GLY A 649 -0.79 -2.82 -41.15
N ASN A 650 -0.04 -1.75 -40.91
CA ASN A 650 0.58 -0.95 -41.94
C ASN A 650 1.48 -1.88 -42.78
N ASP A 651 0.99 -2.32 -43.93
CA ASP A 651 1.81 -2.91 -44.98
C ASP A 651 2.39 -1.76 -45.82
N ASP A 652 3.49 -1.19 -45.33
CA ASP A 652 4.41 -0.35 -46.12
C ASP A 652 5.84 -0.83 -45.86
N GLU A 653 6.13 -2.07 -46.24
CA GLU A 653 7.49 -2.50 -46.59
C GLU A 653 7.45 -3.27 -47.91
N GLN A 654 7.54 -2.51 -49.00
CA GLN A 654 8.00 -3.03 -50.28
C GLN A 654 9.46 -3.47 -50.15
N HIS A 655 9.70 -4.77 -50.25
CA HIS A 655 10.89 -5.28 -50.93
C HIS A 655 10.50 -6.47 -51.80
N GLY A 656 10.60 -6.26 -53.11
CA GLY A 656 10.58 -7.33 -54.09
C GLY A 656 11.85 -8.16 -54.01
N ASP A 657 11.74 -9.44 -54.33
CA ASP A 657 12.34 -9.95 -55.56
C ASP A 657 11.75 -11.32 -55.91
N GLU A 658 11.71 -11.54 -57.22
CA GLU A 658 11.00 -12.57 -57.97
C GLU A 658 11.68 -13.95 -57.94
N ASP A 659 10.86 -14.98 -58.24
CA ASP A 659 11.14 -16.27 -58.91
C ASP A 659 10.42 -17.43 -58.18
N GLY A 660 9.57 -18.28 -58.76
CA GLY A 660 9.07 -18.46 -60.13
C GLY A 660 8.36 -19.82 -60.23
N THR A 661 7.27 -19.88 -61.02
CA THR A 661 6.64 -21.08 -61.64
C THR A 661 5.87 -22.08 -60.74
N GLY A 662 4.63 -22.53 -61.03
CA GLY A 662 3.72 -22.28 -62.15
C GLY A 662 2.37 -23.03 -62.06
N HIS A 663 1.41 -22.51 -62.84
CA HIS A 663 0.32 -23.15 -63.61
C HIS A 663 -0.79 -24.05 -62.98
N SER A 664 -2.04 -23.55 -63.11
CA SER A 664 -3.24 -24.14 -63.78
C SER A 664 -4.51 -23.94 -62.91
N GLY A 665 -5.72 -23.58 -63.37
CA GLY A 665 -6.37 -23.18 -64.63
C GLY A 665 -7.85 -22.89 -64.26
N GLY A 666 -8.52 -21.92 -64.91
CA GLY A 666 -9.89 -21.44 -64.61
C GLY A 666 -11.04 -22.42 -64.98
N PRO A 667 -12.33 -22.00 -65.11
CA PRO A 667 -12.82 -20.64 -65.45
C PRO A 667 -14.04 -20.09 -64.66
N GLY A 668 -14.30 -18.79 -64.80
CA GLY A 668 -15.55 -18.10 -64.39
C GLY A 668 -16.73 -18.31 -65.36
N PRO A 669 -17.89 -17.69 -65.07
CA PRO A 669 -18.26 -16.43 -65.73
C PRO A 669 -18.78 -15.38 -64.71
N ASP A 670 -18.44 -14.09 -64.75
CA ASP A 670 -18.59 -13.03 -65.77
C ASP A 670 -19.90 -12.23 -65.62
N THR A 671 -19.74 -10.91 -65.43
CA THR A 671 -20.55 -9.74 -65.85
C THR A 671 -20.23 -8.55 -64.93
N THR A 672 -19.40 -7.54 -65.30
CA THR A 672 -19.71 -6.34 -66.14
C THR A 672 -20.82 -5.47 -65.50
N ASP A 673 -20.75 -4.15 -65.28
CA ASP A 673 -20.01 -3.04 -65.91
C ASP A 673 -20.06 -1.77 -65.01
N LEU A 674 -19.01 -0.94 -65.11
CA LEU A 674 -18.92 0.50 -64.76
C LEU A 674 -19.75 1.36 -65.77
N PRO A 675 -20.12 2.66 -65.56
CA PRO A 675 -19.23 3.81 -65.20
C PRO A 675 -19.95 4.89 -64.33
N GLY A 676 -19.43 6.03 -63.89
CA GLY A 676 -18.21 6.83 -64.06
C GLY A 676 -18.52 8.27 -63.58
N ALA A 677 -17.48 9.05 -63.27
CA ALA A 677 -17.43 10.53 -63.13
C ALA A 677 -18.27 11.25 -62.04
N GLY A 678 -17.60 12.06 -61.20
CA GLY A 678 -18.21 13.04 -60.28
C GLY A 678 -18.73 14.31 -61.00
N PRO A 679 -18.91 15.48 -60.34
CA PRO A 679 -18.74 15.83 -58.92
C PRO A 679 -19.95 16.58 -58.30
N THR A 680 -19.78 17.07 -57.06
CA THR A 680 -20.54 18.13 -56.33
C THR A 680 -21.79 17.76 -55.51
N GLY A 681 -21.81 18.27 -54.27
CA GLY A 681 -23.05 18.78 -53.63
C GLY A 681 -23.57 18.01 -52.41
N THR A 682 -23.23 18.52 -51.22
CA THR A 682 -24.11 18.78 -50.04
C THR A 682 -25.24 17.81 -49.64
N HIS A 683 -25.29 17.57 -48.32
CA HIS A 683 -26.36 16.99 -47.49
C HIS A 683 -26.21 15.49 -47.15
N GLY A 684 -25.97 15.22 -45.86
CA GLY A 684 -26.06 13.87 -45.27
C GLY A 684 -27.52 13.46 -45.01
N PRO A 685 -27.79 12.15 -44.85
CA PRO A 685 -29.08 11.70 -44.34
C PRO A 685 -28.96 10.89 -43.02
N ASP A 686 -29.73 11.37 -42.05
CA ASP A 686 -30.72 10.67 -41.23
C ASP A 686 -30.59 9.17 -40.90
N VAL A 687 -30.64 8.92 -39.58
CA VAL A 687 -30.80 7.64 -38.89
C VAL A 687 -32.30 7.26 -38.80
N PRO A 688 -32.74 6.02 -39.09
CA PRO A 688 -34.14 5.62 -38.90
C PRO A 688 -34.42 5.13 -37.46
N HIS A 689 -35.46 5.69 -36.84
CA HIS A 689 -36.03 5.24 -35.56
C HIS A 689 -37.06 4.09 -35.74
N ASN A 690 -37.14 3.30 -34.66
CA ASN A 690 -37.98 2.12 -34.35
C ASN A 690 -39.50 2.28 -34.60
N PRO A 691 -40.27 1.18 -34.87
CA PRO A 691 -41.74 1.23 -34.96
C PRO A 691 -42.45 1.07 -33.59
N PRO A 692 -43.73 1.46 -33.46
CA PRO A 692 -44.39 1.77 -32.19
C PRO A 692 -45.26 0.65 -31.60
N GLY A 693 -45.41 0.67 -30.26
CA GLY A 693 -46.42 -0.09 -29.50
C GLY A 693 -47.81 0.57 -29.47
N PRO A 694 -48.86 -0.13 -29.00
CA PRO A 694 -50.25 0.31 -29.15
C PRO A 694 -50.71 1.32 -28.08
N ARG A 695 -51.72 2.10 -28.48
CA ARG A 695 -52.28 3.31 -27.88
C ARG A 695 -53.24 3.03 -26.71
N ASP A 696 -53.37 3.99 -25.80
CA ASP A 696 -54.58 4.21 -24.99
C ASP A 696 -55.03 5.69 -25.19
N PRO A 697 -56.33 5.99 -25.41
CA PRO A 697 -56.82 7.29 -25.83
C PRO A 697 -57.42 8.06 -24.65
N ASN A 698 -57.00 9.32 -24.48
CA ASN A 698 -57.78 10.48 -24.04
C ASN A 698 -56.84 11.55 -23.46
N GLY A 699 -56.50 12.55 -24.28
CA GLY A 699 -56.16 13.90 -23.79
C GLY A 699 -57.30 14.86 -24.12
N PRO A 700 -57.15 16.19 -23.98
CA PRO A 700 -56.09 17.00 -23.34
C PRO A 700 -56.71 17.92 -22.23
N VAL A 701 -56.03 18.86 -21.55
CA VAL A 701 -55.76 20.28 -21.93
C VAL A 701 -54.78 20.89 -20.90
N GLY A 702 -53.80 21.70 -21.34
CA GLY A 702 -52.83 22.43 -20.47
C GLY A 702 -53.35 23.79 -19.95
N PRO A 703 -52.49 24.83 -19.80
CA PRO A 703 -51.38 24.96 -18.84
C PRO A 703 -51.46 26.27 -18.02
N ALA A 704 -50.80 26.38 -16.85
CA ALA A 704 -50.36 27.67 -16.27
C ALA A 704 -49.41 27.49 -15.07
N GLY A 705 -48.40 28.35 -15.00
CA GLY A 705 -47.34 28.38 -13.99
C GLY A 705 -47.69 29.05 -12.65
N PRO A 706 -46.70 29.53 -11.87
CA PRO A 706 -46.58 29.21 -10.43
C PRO A 706 -46.83 30.40 -9.50
N THR A 707 -47.31 30.14 -8.27
CA THR A 707 -47.21 31.07 -7.13
C THR A 707 -47.25 30.32 -5.80
N GLY A 708 -46.39 30.75 -4.86
CA GLY A 708 -46.22 30.18 -3.52
C GLY A 708 -47.28 30.57 -2.46
N PRO A 709 -46.94 30.61 -1.16
CA PRO A 709 -47.64 29.82 -0.14
C PRO A 709 -48.46 30.63 0.89
N ALA A 710 -49.47 30.01 1.50
CA ALA A 710 -50.09 30.43 2.77
C ALA A 710 -50.94 29.30 3.39
N GLY A 711 -50.71 28.94 4.66
CA GLY A 711 -51.66 28.17 5.49
C GLY A 711 -52.66 29.10 6.20
N PRO A 712 -53.26 28.74 7.35
CA PRO A 712 -53.76 27.45 7.85
C PRO A 712 -55.23 27.54 8.38
N SER A 713 -55.67 26.53 9.15
CA SER A 713 -56.95 26.40 9.90
C SER A 713 -58.10 25.76 9.10
N SER A 714 -58.97 24.88 9.62
CA SER A 714 -59.42 24.59 11.00
C SER A 714 -60.24 23.29 11.01
N GLY A 715 -60.28 22.56 12.14
CA GLY A 715 -61.49 21.84 12.57
C GLY A 715 -61.41 20.32 12.75
N LEU A 716 -61.09 19.89 13.97
CA LEU A 716 -61.45 18.61 14.63
C LEU A 716 -62.99 18.50 14.84
N PRO A 717 -63.59 17.40 15.37
CA PRO A 717 -63.02 16.33 16.22
C PRO A 717 -63.54 14.88 16.01
N GLY A 718 -62.97 13.91 16.74
CA GLY A 718 -63.62 12.62 17.01
C GLY A 718 -62.73 11.47 17.53
N ASP A 719 -62.49 11.48 18.84
CA ASP A 719 -62.32 10.36 19.80
C ASP A 719 -61.21 9.28 19.68
N GLU A 720 -60.35 9.33 20.72
CA GLU A 720 -59.57 8.29 21.43
C GLU A 720 -60.45 7.14 22.00
N PRO A 721 -59.92 6.10 22.72
CA PRO A 721 -58.58 5.87 23.31
C PRO A 721 -57.98 4.48 22.95
N GLY A 722 -56.76 4.06 23.29
CA GLY A 722 -55.75 4.46 24.26
C GLY A 722 -55.10 3.16 24.79
N GLY A 723 -53.79 3.17 25.09
CA GLY A 723 -53.15 2.03 25.77
C GLY A 723 -51.64 1.91 25.56
N GLN A 724 -50.88 2.63 26.37
CA GLN A 724 -49.43 2.51 26.55
C GLN A 724 -49.00 1.13 27.07
N ARG A 725 -47.81 0.68 26.63
CA ARG A 725 -46.61 0.57 27.48
C ARG A 725 -45.35 0.55 26.65
#